data_AF-A0AAF0MCC0-F1
#
_entry.id   AF-A0AAF0MCC0-F1
#
_cell.length_a   1.000
_cell.length_b   1.000
_cell.length_c   1.000
_cell.angle_alpha   90.00
_cell.angle_beta   90.00
_cell.angle_gamma   90.00
#
_symmetry.space_group_name_H-M   'P 1'
#
loop_
_entity.id
_entity.type
_entity.pdbx_description
1 polymer ?
#
loop_
_entity_poly.entity_id
_entity_poly.type
_entity_poly.pdbx_seq_one_letter_code
_entity_poly.pdbx_strand_id
1 'polypeptide(L)'
;MASTAPGSDTRLAPRAWLHTDAPSLSLDGEWDFRWSPVADVPVPGSEAEWGSLPVPSHWVLHGHGAPSYTNLQYPFPIDPPHPPEENPTGDHRRTFEVPATFDAAARVLLRFDGVESHFRVWLNGSLVGWSTGSRLATEFDVTSLLVPGTNELLVRVHQWSAASYLEDQDQWWLPGIFRSVTLLARPTAAIDDVFVRAGWTSTLGDAATAGTAASGRPETGTGTITFPTLDAAFPVRFRVPGLGVDVTWASADEVAPITLEGVEPWSAEVPKLYDATLATGTDAGGRAGGETVSLRLGFRTVSIEGDRFLVNGERVVFHGVNRHETHPVRGRVFDEEHARADMALMKRNNVNAIRTSHYPPHPRVLDLADELGFWVVLECDLETHGFLFTDWVGNPSDDPAWREAYLDRIARTVERDKNHASIVMWSLGNESGTGRNLAAMSQWVHDRDDERPVHYEGDYTGAYTDVYSRMYPTLQETESIGGGPETPLLGCGPAEAARQRSKPFLHCEYVHAMGNGPGQIQEYEDLVDKYPRLHGGFVWEWRDHGLLAQTASGADYYAYGGDFGEVVHDGNFVLDGLVLPDDTPTPGLAEFAAVVAPVRFSVSDTTVLVENRYHSASTAGLRFRWTLSRNGVEEAGGRLTPGVVAARQSATVPVPDEVLAAAADTASLAPGDELWFDVTAELAGPTAWADTGHVVARTQRLVASREAEVPRASRQGWDGDRLGEGTFTARGDLVSWKGHEVAGPRLELWRAPTDNDSLASQGGYETADPVLTKGVGEPDAPASAVRWRERGLDRLTHRLVSVSRTDHGLEQRVRVAAANSGWGVDVTHRWTLTDDGLLLQTDAVPFGAWDVTWPRIGVRFDLPASVLDTDASWFGTGPAESYADSSHAARVGRFSAPVRALTVDYSMPQETGHRPGLRTLSVGPFTVSTVGAHRAGFTLSPWTAQELGRAMHPYELPTPEHAYLYLDAAQHGLGSRACGLDVLPEHQLWPQAFSWSVVLG
;
A
#
# COMPACT_ATOMS: atom_id res chain seq x y z
N MET A 1 -15.57 16.71 -27.88
CA MET A 1 -15.87 15.52 -27.05
C MET A 1 -15.46 14.25 -27.79
N ALA A 2 -15.99 13.92 -28.98
CA ALA A 2 -15.59 12.74 -29.76
C ALA A 2 -14.35 12.93 -30.66
N SER A 3 -13.33 13.63 -30.17
CA SER A 3 -12.10 13.94 -30.92
C SER A 3 -10.92 13.24 -30.28
N THR A 4 -10.10 12.56 -31.06
CA THR A 4 -8.84 11.94 -30.59
C THR A 4 -7.69 12.95 -30.47
N ALA A 5 -7.87 14.18 -30.92
CA ALA A 5 -6.88 15.25 -30.71
C ALA A 5 -6.75 15.59 -29.20
N PRO A 6 -5.53 15.83 -28.69
CA PRO A 6 -5.29 16.08 -27.26
C PRO A 6 -5.75 17.45 -26.74
N GLY A 7 -6.00 18.41 -27.63
CA GLY A 7 -6.41 19.76 -27.27
C GLY A 7 -6.36 20.73 -28.45
N SER A 8 -6.66 22.00 -28.21
CA SER A 8 -6.56 23.05 -29.23
C SER A 8 -5.11 23.51 -29.46
N ASP A 9 -4.86 24.05 -30.66
CA ASP A 9 -3.57 24.64 -31.06
C ASP A 9 -3.16 25.87 -30.22
N THR A 10 -4.07 26.40 -29.40
CA THR A 10 -3.82 27.53 -28.49
C THR A 10 -3.15 27.14 -27.18
N ARG A 11 -3.01 25.84 -26.89
CA ARG A 11 -2.23 25.35 -25.74
C ARG A 11 -0.76 25.70 -25.94
N LEU A 12 -0.10 26.09 -24.85
CA LEU A 12 1.35 26.25 -24.83
C LEU A 12 2.04 24.88 -24.77
N ALA A 13 3.31 24.86 -25.20
CA ALA A 13 4.13 23.66 -25.09
C ALA A 13 4.29 23.24 -23.62
N PRO A 14 4.33 21.93 -23.33
CA PRO A 14 4.57 21.45 -21.97
C PRO A 14 5.96 21.86 -21.48
N ARG A 15 6.06 22.14 -20.19
CA ARG A 15 7.28 22.59 -19.51
C ARG A 15 7.29 22.14 -18.06
N ALA A 16 8.43 22.29 -17.39
CA ALA A 16 8.60 21.96 -15.99
C ALA A 16 7.64 22.77 -15.10
N TRP A 17 7.14 22.14 -14.05
CA TRP A 17 6.57 22.88 -12.93
C TRP A 17 7.73 23.45 -12.10
N LEU A 18 7.78 24.78 -11.98
CA LEU A 18 8.93 25.49 -11.42
C LEU A 18 8.51 26.38 -10.26
N HIS A 19 9.32 26.37 -9.20
CA HIS A 19 9.24 27.36 -8.14
C HIS A 19 9.81 28.67 -8.65
N THR A 20 8.93 29.53 -9.16
CA THR A 20 9.30 30.83 -9.72
C THR A 20 8.86 31.97 -8.81
N ASP A 21 9.65 33.03 -8.86
CA ASP A 21 9.38 34.28 -8.18
C ASP A 21 8.49 35.23 -9.01
N ALA A 22 8.13 34.82 -10.23
CA ALA A 22 7.19 35.51 -11.10
C ALA A 22 5.82 35.68 -10.39
N PRO A 23 5.18 36.86 -10.47
CA PRO A 23 3.90 37.09 -9.83
C PRO A 23 2.85 36.07 -10.30
N SER A 24 2.12 35.50 -9.34
CA SER A 24 1.02 34.59 -9.62
C SER A 24 -0.25 35.02 -8.87
N LEU A 25 -1.40 34.57 -9.38
CA LEU A 25 -2.69 34.69 -8.72
C LEU A 25 -3.36 33.32 -8.76
N SER A 26 -3.60 32.71 -7.59
CA SER A 26 -4.50 31.56 -7.52
C SER A 26 -5.94 32.02 -7.76
N LEU A 27 -6.65 31.26 -8.59
CA LEU A 27 -8.07 31.41 -8.83
C LEU A 27 -8.91 30.41 -8.03
N ASP A 28 -8.27 29.60 -7.18
CA ASP A 28 -8.94 28.67 -6.27
C ASP A 28 -9.88 29.42 -5.31
N GLY A 29 -10.91 28.72 -4.82
CA GLY A 29 -11.94 29.24 -3.94
C GLY A 29 -13.35 28.92 -4.45
N GLU A 30 -14.34 29.69 -4.02
CA GLU A 30 -15.73 29.51 -4.45
C GLU A 30 -15.95 30.04 -5.88
N TRP A 31 -16.50 29.20 -6.74
CA TRP A 31 -16.87 29.53 -8.12
C TRP A 31 -18.37 29.40 -8.29
N ASP A 32 -18.95 30.22 -9.16
CA ASP A 32 -20.32 30.01 -9.61
C ASP A 32 -20.36 28.69 -10.40
N PHE A 33 -21.32 27.83 -10.10
CA PHE A 33 -21.41 26.51 -10.73
C PHE A 33 -22.81 26.18 -11.24
N ARG A 34 -22.88 25.56 -12.41
CA ARG A 34 -24.12 25.05 -13.01
C ARG A 34 -23.89 23.65 -13.55
N TRP A 35 -24.66 22.70 -13.05
CA TRP A 35 -24.63 21.30 -13.48
C TRP A 35 -25.74 21.00 -14.49
N SER A 36 -25.42 20.22 -15.52
CA SER A 36 -26.37 19.69 -16.51
C SER A 36 -26.16 18.18 -16.68
N PRO A 37 -27.23 17.37 -16.79
CA PRO A 37 -27.10 15.92 -16.94
C PRO A 37 -26.64 15.48 -18.34
N VAL A 38 -26.66 16.39 -19.31
CA VAL A 38 -26.28 16.14 -20.72
C VAL A 38 -25.33 17.21 -21.22
N ALA A 39 -24.56 16.89 -22.26
CA ALA A 39 -23.51 17.77 -22.77
C ALA A 39 -23.98 18.80 -23.82
N ASP A 40 -25.07 18.54 -24.55
CA ASP A 40 -25.62 19.46 -25.55
C ASP A 40 -26.49 20.55 -24.90
N VAL A 41 -25.84 21.40 -24.10
CA VAL A 41 -26.44 22.57 -23.47
C VAL A 41 -25.81 23.85 -24.01
N PRO A 42 -26.57 24.94 -24.25
CA PRO A 42 -26.00 26.22 -24.64
C PRO A 42 -24.97 26.72 -23.63
N VAL A 43 -23.95 27.44 -24.10
CA VAL A 43 -23.04 28.21 -23.23
C VAL A 43 -23.91 29.17 -22.41
N PRO A 44 -23.79 29.20 -21.06
CA PRO A 44 -24.63 30.03 -20.23
C PRO A 44 -24.47 31.51 -20.59
N GLY A 45 -25.59 32.21 -20.76
CA GLY A 45 -25.62 33.67 -20.84
C GLY A 45 -25.58 34.32 -19.45
N SER A 46 -25.52 35.65 -19.42
CA SER A 46 -25.46 36.44 -18.17
C SER A 46 -26.66 36.25 -17.23
N GLU A 47 -27.81 35.83 -17.76
CA GLU A 47 -29.06 35.59 -17.01
C GLU A 47 -29.21 34.15 -16.49
N ALA A 48 -28.20 33.28 -16.67
CA ALA A 48 -28.26 31.92 -16.15
C ALA A 48 -28.30 31.90 -14.62
N GLU A 49 -29.03 30.94 -14.04
CA GLU A 49 -29.01 30.66 -12.60
C GLU A 49 -27.78 29.82 -12.24
N TRP A 50 -27.06 30.22 -11.18
CA TRP A 50 -25.82 29.60 -10.72
C TRP A 50 -25.93 29.23 -9.24
N GLY A 51 -25.37 28.08 -8.87
CA GLY A 51 -25.00 27.73 -7.50
C GLY A 51 -23.56 28.11 -7.19
N SER A 52 -23.01 27.59 -6.09
CA SER A 52 -21.59 27.75 -5.71
C SER A 52 -20.93 26.38 -5.59
N LEU A 53 -19.67 26.27 -6.02
CA LEU A 53 -18.84 25.07 -5.85
C LEU A 53 -17.40 25.50 -5.51
N PRO A 54 -16.74 24.89 -4.52
CA PRO A 54 -15.32 25.12 -4.30
C PRO A 54 -14.51 24.58 -5.48
N VAL A 55 -13.46 25.27 -5.87
CA VAL A 55 -12.46 24.82 -6.84
C VAL A 55 -11.08 24.95 -6.16
N PRO A 56 -10.27 23.89 -6.09
CA PRO A 56 -10.50 22.58 -6.68
C PRO A 56 -11.55 21.70 -5.96
N SER A 57 -12.33 20.94 -6.71
CA SER A 57 -13.21 19.88 -6.21
C SER A 57 -13.68 18.90 -7.29
N HIS A 58 -14.28 17.79 -6.85
CA HIS A 58 -15.10 16.92 -7.69
C HIS A 58 -16.57 17.19 -7.39
N TRP A 59 -17.34 17.66 -8.37
CA TRP A 59 -18.71 18.13 -8.12
C TRP A 59 -19.63 17.03 -7.58
N VAL A 60 -19.33 15.75 -7.86
CA VAL A 60 -20.10 14.59 -7.39
C VAL A 60 -20.04 14.42 -5.87
N LEU A 61 -18.98 14.93 -5.23
CA LEU A 61 -18.85 14.98 -3.76
C LEU A 61 -19.55 16.19 -3.14
N HIS A 62 -20.14 17.05 -3.98
CA HIS A 62 -20.89 18.25 -3.57
C HIS A 62 -22.36 18.17 -4.00
N GLY A 63 -22.89 16.96 -4.22
CA GLY A 63 -24.31 16.72 -4.48
C GLY A 63 -24.76 16.88 -5.94
N HIS A 64 -23.82 16.89 -6.90
CA HIS A 64 -24.12 17.03 -8.33
C HIS A 64 -23.88 15.72 -9.09
N GLY A 65 -24.86 14.83 -9.12
CA GLY A 65 -24.65 13.45 -9.59
C GLY A 65 -24.08 12.58 -8.46
N ALA A 66 -23.34 11.53 -8.81
CA ALA A 66 -22.77 10.60 -7.84
C ALA A 66 -21.37 10.10 -8.30
N PRO A 67 -20.47 9.75 -7.36
CA PRO A 67 -19.30 8.94 -7.67
C PRO A 67 -19.69 7.63 -8.36
N SER A 68 -18.77 7.06 -9.13
CA SER A 68 -18.94 5.73 -9.73
C SER A 68 -17.63 4.98 -9.60
N TYR A 69 -17.65 3.76 -9.08
CA TYR A 69 -16.45 2.90 -9.03
C TYR A 69 -16.56 1.73 -10.01
N THR A 70 -15.57 1.58 -10.88
CA THR A 70 -15.33 0.38 -11.68
C THR A 70 -13.84 0.09 -11.69
N ASN A 71 -13.50 -1.19 -11.77
CA ASN A 71 -12.12 -1.67 -11.93
C ASN A 71 -11.78 -1.77 -13.43
N LEU A 72 -12.15 -2.89 -14.07
CA LEU A 72 -11.78 -3.19 -15.45
C LEU A 72 -12.75 -2.63 -16.50
N GLN A 73 -14.01 -2.47 -16.13
CA GLN A 73 -15.08 -2.19 -17.08
C GLN A 73 -15.31 -0.69 -17.21
N TYR A 74 -15.40 -0.19 -18.44
CA TYR A 74 -15.91 1.16 -18.64
C TYR A 74 -17.37 1.27 -18.16
N PRO A 75 -17.75 2.38 -17.49
CA PRO A 75 -19.15 2.64 -17.10
C PRO A 75 -20.02 3.13 -18.28
N PHE A 76 -19.52 3.00 -19.52
CA PHE A 76 -20.18 3.38 -20.77
C PHE A 76 -19.81 2.41 -21.90
N PRO A 77 -20.57 2.36 -23.02
CA PRO A 77 -20.29 1.44 -24.12
C PRO A 77 -18.90 1.66 -24.74
N ILE A 78 -18.22 0.57 -25.11
CA ILE A 78 -16.94 0.62 -25.82
C ILE A 78 -17.18 0.92 -27.31
N ASP A 79 -17.22 2.20 -27.67
CA ASP A 79 -17.39 2.70 -29.04
C ASP A 79 -16.50 3.94 -29.29
N PRO A 80 -15.15 3.81 -29.21
CA PRO A 80 -14.25 4.95 -29.34
C PRO A 80 -14.37 5.61 -30.74
N PRO A 81 -14.31 6.96 -30.84
CA PRO A 81 -14.05 7.93 -29.77
C PRO A 81 -15.33 8.51 -29.13
N HIS A 82 -16.48 7.83 -29.22
CA HIS A 82 -17.78 8.38 -28.86
C HIS A 82 -18.08 8.21 -27.36
N PRO A 83 -18.29 9.31 -26.59
CA PRO A 83 -18.82 9.22 -25.22
C PRO A 83 -20.35 9.02 -25.24
N PRO A 84 -20.98 8.63 -24.11
CA PRO A 84 -22.43 8.52 -23.99
C PRO A 84 -23.14 9.88 -24.14
N GLU A 85 -24.45 9.84 -24.44
CA GLU A 85 -25.31 11.03 -24.56
C GLU A 85 -25.64 11.62 -23.17
N GLU A 86 -25.91 10.76 -22.20
CA GLU A 86 -26.01 11.10 -20.77
C GLU A 86 -24.63 11.42 -20.20
N ASN A 87 -24.18 12.64 -20.49
CA ASN A 87 -22.85 13.12 -20.13
C ASN A 87 -22.92 14.34 -19.20
N PRO A 88 -22.81 14.12 -17.89
CA PRO A 88 -22.81 15.20 -16.90
C PRO A 88 -21.78 16.28 -17.25
N THR A 89 -22.26 17.52 -17.27
CA THR A 89 -21.50 18.68 -17.73
C THR A 89 -21.60 19.80 -16.71
N GLY A 90 -20.45 20.24 -16.21
CA GLY A 90 -20.30 21.32 -15.24
C GLY A 90 -19.80 22.60 -15.88
N ASP A 91 -20.61 23.65 -15.87
CA ASP A 91 -20.17 25.01 -16.18
C ASP A 91 -19.71 25.69 -14.89
N HIS A 92 -18.48 26.20 -14.88
CA HIS A 92 -17.86 26.91 -13.77
C HIS A 92 -17.55 28.35 -14.20
N ARG A 93 -17.91 29.33 -13.39
CA ARG A 93 -17.64 30.75 -13.65
C ARG A 93 -16.95 31.40 -12.46
N ARG A 94 -15.91 32.18 -12.74
CA ARG A 94 -15.17 32.94 -11.74
C ARG A 94 -14.84 34.32 -12.25
N THR A 95 -15.16 35.33 -11.45
CA THR A 95 -14.69 36.69 -11.67
C THR A 95 -13.42 36.96 -10.86
N PHE A 96 -12.49 37.74 -11.40
CA PHE A 96 -11.27 38.11 -10.71
C PHE A 96 -10.76 39.47 -11.20
N GLU A 97 -9.90 40.10 -10.42
CA GLU A 97 -9.17 41.29 -10.84
C GLU A 97 -7.70 40.94 -11.03
N VAL A 98 -7.09 41.43 -12.10
CA VAL A 98 -5.65 41.29 -12.32
C VAL A 98 -4.93 42.23 -11.34
N PRO A 99 -4.06 41.72 -10.45
CA PRO A 99 -3.40 42.55 -9.47
C PRO A 99 -2.36 43.46 -10.13
N ALA A 100 -2.11 44.64 -9.54
CA ALA A 100 -1.11 45.59 -10.04
C ALA A 100 0.33 45.01 -10.12
N THR A 101 0.60 43.90 -9.43
CA THR A 101 1.87 43.17 -9.57
C THR A 101 2.08 42.59 -10.98
N PHE A 102 1.04 42.53 -11.81
CA PHE A 102 1.10 42.05 -13.19
C PHE A 102 1.33 43.19 -14.20
N ASP A 103 1.33 44.47 -13.78
CA ASP A 103 1.46 45.63 -14.69
C ASP A 103 2.74 45.61 -15.54
N ALA A 104 3.79 44.97 -15.04
CA ALA A 104 5.08 44.82 -15.72
C ALA A 104 5.23 43.47 -16.47
N ALA A 105 4.17 42.65 -16.53
CA ALA A 105 4.21 41.36 -17.21
C ALA A 105 4.22 41.56 -18.72
N ALA A 106 5.08 40.80 -19.41
CA ALA A 106 5.10 40.73 -20.87
C ALA A 106 4.02 39.78 -21.41
N ARG A 107 3.72 38.72 -20.65
CA ARG A 107 2.62 37.78 -20.92
C ARG A 107 1.92 37.39 -19.63
N VAL A 108 0.66 37.00 -19.71
CA VAL A 108 -0.08 36.38 -18.62
C VAL A 108 -0.59 35.03 -19.09
N LEU A 109 -0.21 33.97 -18.37
CA LEU A 109 -0.60 32.59 -18.69
C LEU A 109 -1.69 32.14 -17.73
N LEU A 110 -2.66 31.41 -18.24
CA LEU A 110 -3.66 30.69 -17.46
C LEU A 110 -3.26 29.21 -17.41
N ARG A 111 -3.09 28.67 -16.20
CA ARG A 111 -2.68 27.29 -15.95
C ARG A 111 -3.79 26.53 -15.21
N PHE A 112 -4.03 25.30 -15.66
CA PHE A 112 -4.84 24.29 -14.97
C PHE A 112 -3.94 23.11 -14.63
N ASP A 113 -3.86 22.69 -13.37
CA ASP A 113 -3.04 21.55 -12.96
C ASP A 113 -3.76 20.19 -13.06
N GLY A 114 -5.09 20.17 -13.20
CA GLY A 114 -5.88 18.95 -13.37
C GLY A 114 -7.38 19.22 -13.50
N VAL A 115 -8.00 18.68 -14.56
CA VAL A 115 -9.42 18.81 -14.86
C VAL A 115 -9.93 17.53 -15.53
N GLU A 116 -10.90 16.85 -14.91
CA GLU A 116 -11.41 15.56 -15.38
C GLU A 116 -12.76 15.71 -16.11
N SER A 117 -12.92 15.34 -17.40
CA SER A 117 -11.93 14.72 -18.33
C SER A 117 -11.61 15.55 -19.59
N HIS A 118 -12.54 16.41 -20.01
CA HIS A 118 -12.36 17.33 -21.13
C HIS A 118 -12.96 18.68 -20.76
N PHE A 119 -12.19 19.75 -20.94
CA PHE A 119 -12.66 21.10 -20.62
C PHE A 119 -12.45 22.11 -21.74
N ARG A 120 -13.33 23.10 -21.79
CA ARG A 120 -13.26 24.27 -22.68
C ARG A 120 -13.25 25.54 -21.85
N VAL A 121 -12.46 26.51 -22.27
CA VAL A 121 -12.20 27.74 -21.51
C VAL A 121 -12.55 28.97 -22.34
N TRP A 122 -13.28 29.90 -21.73
CA TRP A 122 -13.51 31.24 -22.25
C TRP A 122 -13.07 32.28 -21.23
N LEU A 123 -12.50 33.37 -21.70
CA LEU A 123 -12.14 34.53 -20.89
C LEU A 123 -12.80 35.76 -21.51
N ASN A 124 -13.58 36.49 -20.71
CA ASN A 124 -14.33 37.68 -21.15
C ASN A 124 -15.15 37.42 -22.42
N GLY A 125 -15.81 36.25 -22.48
CA GLY A 125 -16.63 35.80 -23.61
C GLY A 125 -15.85 35.28 -24.83
N SER A 126 -14.52 35.40 -24.86
CA SER A 126 -13.68 34.92 -25.95
C SER A 126 -13.18 33.50 -25.67
N LEU A 127 -13.28 32.60 -26.66
CA LEU A 127 -12.75 31.24 -26.53
C LEU A 127 -11.23 31.28 -26.42
N VAL A 128 -10.70 30.72 -25.34
CA VAL A 128 -9.25 30.56 -25.12
C VAL A 128 -8.78 29.26 -25.78
N GLY A 129 -9.48 28.14 -25.50
CA GLY A 129 -9.07 26.82 -25.98
C GLY A 129 -9.77 25.68 -25.25
N TRP A 130 -9.26 24.46 -25.45
CA TRP A 130 -9.71 23.24 -24.79
C TRP A 130 -8.58 22.21 -24.67
N SER A 131 -8.70 21.28 -23.72
CA SER A 131 -7.67 20.24 -23.47
C SER A 131 -8.29 18.98 -22.85
N THR A 132 -7.54 17.87 -22.92
CA THR A 132 -7.79 16.59 -22.26
C THR A 132 -6.56 16.11 -21.48
N GLY A 133 -6.62 14.95 -20.83
CA GLY A 133 -5.53 14.42 -20.00
C GLY A 133 -5.68 14.93 -18.58
N SER A 134 -6.53 14.26 -17.81
CA SER A 134 -7.12 14.76 -16.58
C SER A 134 -6.11 15.14 -15.53
N ARG A 135 -5.04 14.34 -15.39
CA ARG A 135 -4.01 14.50 -14.35
C ARG A 135 -2.79 15.29 -14.82
N LEU A 136 -2.87 15.90 -16.00
CA LEU A 136 -1.77 16.59 -16.66
C LEU A 136 -2.03 18.09 -16.79
N ALA A 137 -1.02 18.91 -16.48
CA ALA A 137 -1.17 20.36 -16.55
C ALA A 137 -1.39 20.86 -18.00
N THR A 138 -2.10 21.99 -18.14
CA THR A 138 -2.30 22.71 -19.39
C THR A 138 -2.14 24.22 -19.16
N GLU A 139 -1.46 24.92 -20.08
CA GLU A 139 -1.29 26.38 -20.04
C GLU A 139 -1.78 27.05 -21.33
N PHE A 140 -2.33 28.26 -21.21
CA PHE A 140 -2.77 29.11 -22.30
C PHE A 140 -2.23 30.54 -22.13
N ASP A 141 -1.80 31.19 -23.21
CA ASP A 141 -1.52 32.64 -23.18
C ASP A 141 -2.84 33.42 -23.29
N VAL A 142 -3.17 34.17 -22.25
CA VAL A 142 -4.41 34.95 -22.15
C VAL A 142 -4.16 36.46 -22.18
N THR A 143 -2.93 36.88 -22.47
CA THR A 143 -2.48 38.28 -22.38
C THR A 143 -3.40 39.24 -23.14
N SER A 144 -3.77 38.86 -24.38
CA SER A 144 -4.59 39.70 -25.26
C SER A 144 -6.08 39.73 -24.92
N LEU A 145 -6.52 38.85 -24.01
CA LEU A 145 -7.93 38.66 -23.64
C LEU A 145 -8.29 39.32 -22.30
N LEU A 146 -7.29 39.68 -21.49
CA LEU A 146 -7.49 40.37 -20.22
C LEU A 146 -7.94 41.82 -20.43
N VAL A 147 -8.83 42.30 -19.57
CA VAL A 147 -9.32 43.68 -19.56
C VAL A 147 -9.02 44.37 -18.22
N PRO A 148 -8.89 45.71 -18.19
CA PRO A 148 -8.79 46.45 -16.93
C PRO A 148 -10.01 46.21 -16.03
N GLY A 149 -9.77 46.02 -14.72
CA GLY A 149 -10.81 45.75 -13.75
C GLY A 149 -11.21 44.27 -13.69
N THR A 150 -12.51 44.01 -13.63
CA THR A 150 -13.06 42.66 -13.47
C THR A 150 -12.99 41.86 -14.77
N ASN A 151 -12.39 40.67 -14.68
CA ASN A 151 -12.34 39.66 -15.73
C ASN A 151 -13.25 38.49 -15.34
N GLU A 152 -13.82 37.82 -16.32
CA GLU A 152 -14.68 36.64 -16.14
C GLU A 152 -14.10 35.43 -16.87
N LEU A 153 -13.77 34.39 -16.11
CA LEU A 153 -13.38 33.08 -16.60
C LEU A 153 -14.58 32.15 -16.58
N LEU A 154 -14.86 31.50 -17.71
CA LEU A 154 -15.87 30.44 -17.84
C LEU A 154 -15.18 29.15 -18.28
N VAL A 155 -15.42 28.07 -17.56
CA VAL A 155 -14.88 26.74 -17.86
C VAL A 155 -16.02 25.73 -17.93
N ARG A 156 -16.17 25.07 -19.07
CA ARG A 156 -17.08 23.94 -19.22
C ARG A 156 -16.30 22.65 -19.13
N VAL A 157 -16.72 21.75 -18.25
CA VAL A 157 -16.11 20.45 -18.03
C VAL A 157 -17.14 19.36 -18.35
N HIS A 158 -16.73 18.33 -19.09
CA HIS A 158 -17.53 17.14 -19.36
C HIS A 158 -16.94 15.96 -18.60
N GLN A 159 -17.79 15.15 -17.97
CA GLN A 159 -17.37 13.92 -17.30
C GLN A 159 -16.81 12.92 -18.31
N TRP A 160 -17.56 12.64 -19.37
CA TRP A 160 -17.18 11.70 -20.40
C TRP A 160 -16.65 12.40 -21.65
N SER A 161 -15.59 11.86 -22.24
CA SER A 161 -15.05 12.31 -23.51
C SER A 161 -14.30 11.18 -24.21
N ALA A 162 -13.78 11.43 -25.42
CA ALA A 162 -12.84 10.52 -26.05
C ALA A 162 -11.65 10.19 -25.12
N ALA A 163 -11.19 11.14 -24.30
CA ALA A 163 -10.09 10.91 -23.38
C ALA A 163 -10.41 9.95 -22.23
N SER A 164 -11.70 9.71 -21.92
CA SER A 164 -12.12 8.73 -20.91
C SER A 164 -11.74 7.31 -21.30
N TYR A 165 -11.64 7.00 -22.60
CA TYR A 165 -11.09 5.72 -23.08
C TYR A 165 -9.61 5.53 -22.77
N LEU A 166 -8.89 6.58 -22.37
CA LEU A 166 -7.47 6.53 -22.01
C LEU A 166 -7.24 6.65 -20.50
N GLU A 167 -8.31 6.64 -19.70
CA GLU A 167 -8.30 6.96 -18.28
C GLU A 167 -9.16 5.95 -17.49
N ASP A 168 -9.00 4.67 -17.82
CA ASP A 168 -9.73 3.54 -17.24
C ASP A 168 -9.02 2.92 -16.02
N GLN A 169 -8.46 3.76 -15.16
CA GLN A 169 -7.80 3.31 -13.94
C GLN A 169 -8.80 2.64 -12.99
N ASP A 170 -8.34 1.61 -12.25
CA ASP A 170 -9.06 1.01 -11.12
C ASP A 170 -9.19 2.00 -9.96
N GLN A 171 -10.21 2.88 -10.05
CA GLN A 171 -10.48 3.94 -9.08
C GLN A 171 -11.88 4.52 -9.28
N TRP A 172 -12.27 5.48 -8.44
CA TRP A 172 -13.48 6.26 -8.65
C TRP A 172 -13.43 7.16 -9.90
N TRP A 173 -14.52 7.21 -10.66
CA TRP A 173 -14.78 8.27 -11.65
C TRP A 173 -15.29 9.53 -10.95
N LEU A 174 -14.51 10.60 -10.95
CA LEU A 174 -14.77 11.82 -10.19
C LEU A 174 -14.49 13.06 -11.06
N PRO A 175 -15.46 13.54 -11.83
CA PRO A 175 -15.25 14.68 -12.71
C PRO A 175 -15.19 16.02 -11.94
N GLY A 176 -14.47 16.99 -12.51
CA GLY A 176 -14.33 18.33 -11.92
C GLY A 176 -12.99 19.00 -12.21
N ILE A 177 -12.87 20.26 -11.79
CA ILE A 177 -11.59 20.97 -11.71
C ILE A 177 -10.99 20.59 -10.36
N PHE A 178 -10.19 19.53 -10.30
CA PHE A 178 -9.77 18.89 -9.05
C PHE A 178 -8.36 19.27 -8.59
N ARG A 179 -7.62 20.06 -9.37
CA ARG A 179 -6.38 20.72 -8.96
C ARG A 179 -6.42 22.21 -9.30
N SER A 180 -5.44 22.96 -8.80
CA SER A 180 -5.43 24.42 -8.83
C SER A 180 -5.57 25.03 -10.23
N VAL A 181 -6.17 26.22 -10.25
CA VAL A 181 -6.22 27.11 -11.41
C VAL A 181 -5.44 28.38 -11.07
N THR A 182 -4.46 28.76 -11.89
CA THR A 182 -3.56 29.88 -11.59
C THR A 182 -3.33 30.78 -12.80
N LEU A 183 -3.21 32.09 -12.54
CA LEU A 183 -2.62 33.03 -13.49
C LEU A 183 -1.15 33.27 -13.15
N LEU A 184 -0.30 33.24 -14.17
CA LEU A 184 1.14 33.45 -14.06
C LEU A 184 1.56 34.66 -14.90
N ALA A 185 2.06 35.70 -14.26
CA ALA A 185 2.57 36.91 -14.92
C ALA A 185 4.04 36.69 -15.33
N ARG A 186 4.28 36.52 -16.63
CA ARG A 186 5.60 36.24 -17.18
C ARG A 186 6.35 37.54 -17.45
N PRO A 187 7.55 37.75 -16.90
CA PRO A 187 8.33 38.96 -17.14
C PRO A 187 8.91 38.98 -18.57
N THR A 188 9.47 40.12 -18.98
CA THR A 188 10.08 40.27 -20.32
C THR A 188 11.29 39.36 -20.52
N ALA A 189 12.11 39.18 -19.50
CA ALA A 189 13.24 38.25 -19.48
C ALA A 189 12.86 36.99 -18.68
N ALA A 190 11.89 36.22 -19.17
CA ALA A 190 11.42 35.00 -18.51
C ALA A 190 12.41 33.83 -18.63
N ILE A 191 12.25 32.87 -17.72
CA ILE A 191 12.77 31.50 -17.77
C ILE A 191 11.53 30.63 -18.03
N ASP A 192 11.31 30.24 -19.28
CA ASP A 192 10.12 29.49 -19.65
C ASP A 192 10.24 28.01 -19.34
N ASP A 193 11.40 27.38 -19.55
CA ASP A 193 11.63 25.99 -19.15
C ASP A 193 13.09 25.73 -18.75
N VAL A 194 13.26 24.78 -17.83
CA VAL A 194 14.56 24.30 -17.38
C VAL A 194 14.51 22.78 -17.29
N PHE A 195 15.48 22.14 -17.93
CA PHE A 195 15.87 20.77 -17.59
C PHE A 195 17.29 20.83 -17.02
N VAL A 196 17.43 20.51 -15.74
CA VAL A 196 18.72 20.32 -15.09
C VAL A 196 18.94 18.83 -14.79
N ARG A 197 20.14 18.34 -15.09
CA ARG A 197 20.58 17.00 -14.69
C ARG A 197 21.74 17.13 -13.73
N ALA A 198 21.64 16.44 -12.59
CA ALA A 198 22.64 16.42 -11.53
C ALA A 198 23.17 14.99 -11.36
N GLY A 199 24.14 14.61 -12.20
CA GLY A 199 24.77 13.29 -12.15
C GLY A 199 25.80 13.17 -11.04
N TRP A 200 25.97 11.98 -10.49
CA TRP A 200 26.98 11.66 -9.48
C TRP A 200 27.79 10.42 -9.85
N THR A 201 29.10 10.46 -9.61
CA THR A 201 29.96 9.29 -9.72
C THR A 201 30.94 9.24 -8.54
N SER A 202 31.27 8.03 -8.08
CA SER A 202 32.33 7.86 -7.08
C SER A 202 33.67 8.31 -7.66
N THR A 203 34.48 9.02 -6.88
CA THR A 203 35.85 9.40 -7.28
C THR A 203 36.74 8.16 -7.43
N LEU A 204 37.47 8.09 -8.55
CA LEU A 204 38.48 7.06 -8.82
C LEU A 204 39.62 7.14 -7.79
N GLY A 205 39.51 6.36 -6.72
CA GLY A 205 40.50 6.29 -5.65
C GLY A 205 40.08 5.44 -4.45
N ASP A 206 38.77 5.36 -4.17
CA ASP A 206 38.24 4.68 -2.97
C ASP A 206 37.81 3.21 -3.17
N ALA A 207 37.75 2.74 -4.43
CA ALA A 207 37.50 1.33 -4.72
C ALA A 207 38.62 0.39 -4.19
N ALA A 208 39.81 0.93 -3.89
CA ALA A 208 40.94 0.18 -3.33
C ALA A 208 41.02 0.22 -1.78
N THR A 209 40.16 0.98 -1.11
CA THR A 209 40.18 1.24 0.35
C THR A 209 38.84 1.00 1.05
N ALA A 210 37.94 0.22 0.43
CA ALA A 210 36.65 -0.22 0.99
C ALA A 210 36.71 -0.98 2.34
N GLY A 211 37.89 -1.06 2.98
CA GLY A 211 38.11 -1.68 4.29
C GLY A 211 38.31 -0.75 5.49
N THR A 212 38.26 0.59 5.38
CA THR A 212 38.61 1.46 6.54
C THR A 212 37.75 2.71 6.80
N ALA A 213 36.69 3.00 6.04
CA ALA A 213 35.68 3.99 6.44
C ALA A 213 34.53 3.29 7.16
N ALA A 214 34.03 3.85 8.26
CA ALA A 214 32.90 3.29 9.02
C ALA A 214 31.63 3.07 8.18
N SER A 215 31.50 3.75 7.03
CA SER A 215 30.43 3.62 6.04
C SER A 215 30.74 2.70 4.85
N GLY A 216 31.99 2.26 4.65
CA GLY A 216 32.42 1.46 3.49
C GLY A 216 32.30 2.16 2.12
N ARG A 217 31.79 3.39 2.06
CA ARG A 217 31.59 4.19 0.84
C ARG A 217 32.10 5.63 1.01
N PRO A 218 32.58 6.26 -0.07
CA PRO A 218 32.87 7.68 -0.04
C PRO A 218 31.60 8.47 0.32
N GLU A 219 31.67 9.31 1.35
CA GLU A 219 30.59 10.23 1.72
C GLU A 219 30.36 11.29 0.62
N THR A 220 31.36 11.51 -0.23
CA THR A 220 31.34 12.49 -1.32
C THR A 220 31.96 11.93 -2.58
N GLY A 221 31.56 12.45 -3.74
CA GLY A 221 32.11 12.07 -5.05
C GLY A 221 32.18 13.25 -6.00
N THR A 222 32.28 12.95 -7.30
CA THR A 222 32.26 13.94 -8.36
C THR A 222 30.81 14.15 -8.82
N GLY A 223 30.32 15.38 -8.67
CA GLY A 223 29.02 15.81 -9.21
C GLY A 223 29.18 16.49 -10.57
N THR A 224 28.25 16.25 -11.49
CA THR A 224 28.19 16.92 -12.79
C THR A 224 26.80 17.50 -13.02
N ILE A 225 26.72 18.82 -13.24
CA ILE A 225 25.49 19.54 -13.56
C ILE A 225 25.48 19.82 -15.06
N THR A 226 24.40 19.44 -15.76
CA THR A 226 24.18 19.77 -17.17
C THR A 226 22.78 20.33 -17.40
N PHE A 227 22.60 21.05 -18.51
CA PHE A 227 21.34 21.68 -18.89
C PHE A 227 20.90 21.21 -20.28
N PRO A 228 20.24 20.04 -20.41
CA PRO A 228 19.69 19.61 -21.70
C PRO A 228 18.69 20.62 -22.30
N THR A 229 18.03 21.41 -21.46
CA THR A 229 17.12 22.48 -21.88
C THR A 229 17.28 23.68 -20.95
N LEU A 230 17.51 24.86 -21.50
CA LEU A 230 17.47 26.13 -20.79
C LEU A 230 16.81 27.16 -21.71
N ASP A 231 15.49 27.24 -21.65
CA ASP A 231 14.70 28.22 -22.40
C ASP A 231 14.51 29.46 -21.53
N ALA A 232 15.43 30.41 -21.69
CA ALA A 232 15.49 31.61 -20.87
C ALA A 232 16.06 32.81 -21.64
N ALA A 233 15.70 34.02 -21.21
CA ALA A 233 16.30 35.24 -21.70
C ALA A 233 17.69 35.48 -21.07
N PHE A 234 18.75 35.43 -21.89
CA PHE A 234 20.13 35.67 -21.45
C PHE A 234 20.44 37.16 -21.23
N PRO A 235 21.36 37.52 -20.30
CA PRO A 235 22.22 36.65 -19.51
C PRO A 235 21.49 35.90 -18.39
N VAL A 236 21.95 34.68 -18.08
CA VAL A 236 21.41 33.81 -17.02
C VAL A 236 22.51 33.53 -15.99
N ARG A 237 22.20 33.70 -14.70
CA ARG A 237 23.10 33.33 -13.59
C ARG A 237 22.58 32.09 -12.90
N PHE A 238 23.44 31.10 -12.80
CA PHE A 238 23.19 29.87 -12.07
C PHE A 238 24.03 29.82 -10.80
N ARG A 239 23.40 29.53 -9.67
CA ARG A 239 24.08 29.41 -8.38
C ARG A 239 23.71 28.12 -7.68
N VAL A 240 24.69 27.50 -7.05
CA VAL A 240 24.52 26.44 -6.04
C VAL A 240 25.40 26.81 -4.85
N PRO A 241 24.92 27.67 -3.94
CA PRO A 241 25.76 28.23 -2.88
C PRO A 241 26.44 27.17 -2.01
N GLY A 242 25.74 26.06 -1.72
CA GLY A 242 26.27 24.95 -0.93
C GLY A 242 27.47 24.21 -1.57
N LEU A 243 27.71 24.41 -2.87
CA LEU A 243 28.83 23.84 -3.61
C LEU A 243 29.78 24.92 -4.19
N GLY A 244 29.57 26.19 -3.83
CA GLY A 244 30.38 27.30 -4.33
C GLY A 244 30.23 27.58 -5.83
N VAL A 245 29.14 27.14 -6.46
CA VAL A 245 28.85 27.44 -7.87
C VAL A 245 28.20 28.81 -8.00
N ASP A 246 28.78 29.66 -8.83
CA ASP A 246 28.23 30.96 -9.21
C ASP A 246 28.74 31.31 -10.62
N VAL A 247 27.93 31.05 -11.63
CA VAL A 247 28.28 31.25 -13.04
C VAL A 247 27.23 32.11 -13.73
N THR A 248 27.67 32.96 -14.64
CA THR A 248 26.78 33.75 -15.51
C THR A 248 27.12 33.45 -16.95
N TRP A 249 26.12 33.02 -17.72
CA TRP A 249 26.22 32.82 -19.16
C TRP A 249 25.58 34.00 -19.88
N ALA A 250 26.28 34.57 -20.85
CA ALA A 250 25.77 35.68 -21.66
C ALA A 250 24.93 35.22 -22.86
N SER A 251 25.05 33.95 -23.26
CA SER A 251 24.27 33.34 -24.33
C SER A 251 24.14 31.82 -24.14
N ALA A 252 23.22 31.20 -24.88
CA ALA A 252 23.01 29.75 -24.84
C ALA A 252 24.27 28.95 -25.19
N ASP A 253 25.11 29.45 -26.11
CA ASP A 253 26.36 28.79 -26.53
C ASP A 253 27.42 28.73 -25.41
N GLU A 254 27.28 29.54 -24.36
CA GLU A 254 28.20 29.53 -23.21
C GLU A 254 27.82 28.52 -22.12
N VAL A 255 26.60 27.95 -22.19
CA VAL A 255 26.11 26.99 -21.20
C VAL A 255 26.93 25.71 -21.34
N ALA A 256 27.74 25.41 -20.32
CA ALA A 256 28.63 24.26 -20.30
C ALA A 256 28.40 23.41 -19.03
N PRO A 257 28.70 22.10 -19.08
CA PRO A 257 28.70 21.25 -17.89
C PRO A 257 29.56 21.81 -16.76
N ILE A 258 29.07 21.70 -15.52
CA ILE A 258 29.79 22.10 -14.31
C ILE A 258 30.15 20.84 -13.53
N THR A 259 31.44 20.59 -13.35
CA THR A 259 31.96 19.44 -12.60
C THR A 259 32.55 19.90 -11.27
N LEU A 260 32.21 19.21 -10.18
CA LEU A 260 32.55 19.58 -8.82
C LEU A 260 32.97 18.34 -8.04
N GLU A 261 33.99 18.48 -7.20
CA GLU A 261 34.40 17.43 -6.25
C GLU A 261 33.77 17.67 -4.87
N GLY A 262 33.66 16.62 -4.07
CA GLY A 262 33.14 16.73 -2.70
C GLY A 262 31.61 16.80 -2.61
N VAL A 263 30.90 16.28 -3.62
CA VAL A 263 29.43 16.28 -3.68
C VAL A 263 28.86 15.04 -3.00
N GLU A 264 27.98 15.25 -2.02
CA GLU A 264 27.22 14.19 -1.37
C GLU A 264 26.09 13.69 -2.31
N PRO A 265 25.94 12.38 -2.55
CA PRO A 265 24.90 11.86 -3.42
C PRO A 265 23.51 11.89 -2.78
N TRP A 266 22.47 12.04 -3.61
CA TRP A 266 21.08 11.81 -3.24
C TRP A 266 20.71 10.33 -3.34
N SER A 267 19.92 9.85 -2.39
CA SER A 267 19.24 8.55 -2.43
C SER A 267 18.00 8.55 -1.53
N ALA A 268 17.13 7.54 -1.62
CA ALA A 268 15.95 7.44 -0.76
C ALA A 268 16.26 7.34 0.76
N GLU A 269 17.48 6.96 1.13
CA GLU A 269 17.91 6.85 2.53
C GLU A 269 18.68 8.08 3.01
N VAL A 270 19.42 8.72 2.11
CA VAL A 270 20.16 9.97 2.35
C VAL A 270 19.71 10.98 1.28
N PRO A 271 18.57 11.66 1.48
CA PRO A 271 17.97 12.53 0.48
C PRO A 271 18.65 13.90 0.45
N LYS A 272 19.97 13.93 0.18
CA LYS A 272 20.73 15.16 0.15
C LYS A 272 20.31 16.05 -1.02
N LEU A 273 19.82 17.25 -0.71
CA LEU A 273 19.47 18.26 -1.69
C LEU A 273 20.37 19.49 -1.55
N TYR A 274 20.71 20.10 -2.68
CA TYR A 274 21.42 21.38 -2.75
C TYR A 274 20.51 22.43 -3.37
N ASP A 275 20.27 23.52 -2.64
CA ASP A 275 19.50 24.65 -3.18
C ASP A 275 20.24 25.30 -4.35
N ALA A 276 19.54 25.50 -5.44
CA ALA A 276 20.03 26.15 -6.64
C ALA A 276 19.08 27.24 -7.12
N THR A 277 19.63 28.25 -7.80
CA THR A 277 18.83 29.33 -8.40
C THR A 277 19.29 29.61 -9.82
N LEU A 278 18.34 29.79 -10.74
CA LEU A 278 18.54 30.39 -12.05
C LEU A 278 17.89 31.77 -12.04
N ALA A 279 18.63 32.81 -12.41
CA ALA A 279 18.11 34.18 -12.45
C ALA A 279 18.40 34.86 -13.79
N THR A 280 17.43 35.60 -14.29
CA THR A 280 17.49 36.41 -15.52
C THR A 280 17.18 37.87 -15.22
N GLY A 281 17.51 38.76 -16.16
CA GLY A 281 17.24 40.20 -16.04
C GLY A 281 18.22 40.92 -15.11
N THR A 282 18.22 42.26 -15.23
CA THR A 282 19.29 43.20 -14.82
C THR A 282 20.59 42.53 -14.38
N ASP A 283 21.23 42.00 -15.40
CA ASP A 283 22.54 41.38 -15.49
C ASP A 283 22.79 40.22 -14.51
N ALA A 284 21.70 39.46 -14.33
CA ALA A 284 21.57 38.13 -13.77
C ALA A 284 21.74 38.02 -12.24
N GLY A 285 21.40 39.08 -11.51
CA GLY A 285 21.06 38.99 -10.09
C GLY A 285 19.57 39.14 -9.76
N GLY A 286 18.71 39.47 -10.74
CA GLY A 286 17.23 39.67 -10.71
C GLY A 286 16.74 40.81 -9.78
N ARG A 287 15.64 41.56 -9.95
CA ARG A 287 14.64 41.88 -10.99
C ARG A 287 14.79 43.41 -11.28
N ALA A 288 14.46 43.97 -12.43
CA ALA A 288 13.11 44.38 -12.82
C ALA A 288 12.90 44.05 -14.30
N GLY A 289 11.86 43.28 -14.58
CA GLY A 289 11.65 42.64 -15.88
C GLY A 289 12.33 41.27 -16.05
N GLY A 290 12.93 40.71 -14.99
CA GLY A 290 13.54 39.36 -14.96
C GLY A 290 12.82 38.39 -14.01
N GLU A 291 13.32 37.16 -13.94
CA GLU A 291 12.74 36.02 -13.19
C GLU A 291 13.83 35.29 -12.39
N THR A 292 13.46 34.73 -11.24
CA THR A 292 14.28 33.76 -10.50
C THR A 292 13.49 32.47 -10.32
N VAL A 293 14.10 31.36 -10.76
CA VAL A 293 13.62 29.99 -10.52
C VAL A 293 14.48 29.35 -9.44
N SER A 294 13.84 28.77 -8.44
CA SER A 294 14.45 27.97 -7.39
C SER A 294 14.34 26.49 -7.71
N LEU A 295 15.44 25.75 -7.51
CA LEU A 295 15.56 24.32 -7.74
C LEU A 295 16.21 23.67 -6.52
N ARG A 296 15.95 22.38 -6.30
CA ARG A 296 16.65 21.55 -5.31
C ARG A 296 17.31 20.40 -6.05
N LEU A 297 18.63 20.38 -6.08
CA LEU A 297 19.41 19.40 -6.84
C LEU A 297 19.76 18.22 -5.96
N GLY A 298 19.26 17.03 -6.29
CA GLY A 298 19.72 15.76 -5.75
C GLY A 298 20.68 15.09 -6.72
N PHE A 299 21.96 14.97 -6.35
CA PHE A 299 22.98 14.42 -7.24
C PHE A 299 22.92 12.88 -7.26
N ARG A 300 22.50 12.29 -8.37
CA ARG A 300 22.43 10.83 -8.51
C ARG A 300 22.53 10.40 -9.97
N THR A 301 23.00 9.18 -10.21
CA THR A 301 23.04 8.59 -11.55
C THR A 301 22.26 7.28 -11.54
N VAL A 302 21.30 7.14 -12.45
CA VAL A 302 20.60 5.88 -12.71
C VAL A 302 21.30 5.17 -13.87
N SER A 303 21.47 3.86 -13.79
CA SER A 303 21.96 3.05 -14.90
C SER A 303 21.41 1.63 -14.85
N ILE A 304 21.36 0.98 -16.01
CA ILE A 304 21.12 -0.46 -16.11
C ILE A 304 22.39 -1.12 -16.64
N GLU A 305 22.93 -2.06 -15.87
CA GLU A 305 24.09 -2.87 -16.27
C GLU A 305 23.71 -4.34 -16.34
N GLY A 306 23.41 -4.81 -17.56
CA GLY A 306 22.84 -6.14 -17.76
C GLY A 306 21.45 -6.22 -17.13
N ASP A 307 21.28 -7.13 -16.19
CA ASP A 307 20.02 -7.38 -15.50
C ASP A 307 19.92 -6.69 -14.13
N ARG A 308 20.72 -5.64 -13.90
CA ARG A 308 20.73 -4.89 -12.64
C ARG A 308 20.40 -3.42 -12.85
N PHE A 309 19.35 -2.97 -12.16
CA PHE A 309 19.01 -1.56 -11.97
C PHE A 309 19.87 -0.94 -10.86
N LEU A 310 20.65 0.08 -11.21
CA LEU A 310 21.63 0.71 -10.34
C LEU A 310 21.30 2.19 -10.11
N VAL A 311 21.51 2.65 -8.88
CA VAL A 311 21.62 4.08 -8.58
C VAL A 311 22.95 4.31 -7.90
N ASN A 312 23.72 5.30 -8.37
CA ASN A 312 25.05 5.62 -7.84
C ASN A 312 26.00 4.40 -7.87
N GLY A 313 25.84 3.54 -8.89
CA GLY A 313 26.63 2.32 -9.11
C GLY A 313 26.17 1.08 -8.33
N GLU A 314 25.07 1.17 -7.59
CA GLU A 314 24.66 0.16 -6.61
C GLU A 314 23.23 -0.33 -6.83
N ARG A 315 23.00 -1.63 -6.62
CA ARG A 315 21.71 -2.28 -6.88
C ARG A 315 20.64 -1.73 -5.94
N VAL A 316 19.56 -1.20 -6.50
CA VAL A 316 18.36 -0.81 -5.76
C VAL A 316 17.48 -2.03 -5.51
N VAL A 317 16.91 -2.15 -4.31
CA VAL A 317 15.77 -3.02 -4.04
C VAL A 317 14.61 -2.11 -3.68
N PHE A 318 13.53 -2.18 -4.44
CA PHE A 318 12.30 -1.44 -4.23
C PHE A 318 11.47 -2.16 -3.18
N HIS A 319 11.28 -1.50 -2.04
CA HIS A 319 10.29 -1.84 -1.04
C HIS A 319 9.20 -0.77 -1.15
N GLY A 320 8.44 -0.88 -2.23
CA GLY A 320 7.56 0.17 -2.69
C GLY A 320 6.09 -0.09 -2.41
N VAL A 321 5.29 0.94 -2.65
CA VAL A 321 3.82 0.88 -2.69
C VAL A 321 3.30 1.61 -3.94
N ASN A 322 2.21 1.13 -4.52
CA ASN A 322 1.39 1.89 -5.44
C ASN A 322 0.59 2.92 -4.63
N ARG A 323 0.54 4.17 -5.12
CA ARG A 323 -0.12 5.27 -4.42
C ARG A 323 -0.96 6.11 -5.38
N HIS A 324 -2.27 5.98 -5.26
CA HIS A 324 -3.24 6.93 -5.81
C HIS A 324 -3.34 8.22 -4.95
N GLU A 325 -3.86 9.29 -5.54
CA GLU A 325 -4.31 10.45 -4.75
C GLU A 325 -5.74 10.20 -4.29
N THR A 326 -5.94 9.98 -3.00
CA THR A 326 -7.26 9.67 -2.45
C THR A 326 -7.47 10.38 -1.11
N HIS A 327 -8.73 10.70 -0.82
CA HIS A 327 -9.17 11.26 0.43
C HIS A 327 -10.67 10.99 0.60
N PRO A 328 -11.13 10.44 1.75
CA PRO A 328 -12.52 10.00 1.90
C PRO A 328 -13.57 11.08 1.65
N VAL A 329 -13.23 12.34 1.94
CA VAL A 329 -14.15 13.49 1.79
C VAL A 329 -13.86 14.31 0.53
N ARG A 330 -12.65 14.20 -0.04
CA ARG A 330 -12.15 15.14 -1.05
C ARG A 330 -11.85 14.48 -2.40
N GLY A 331 -11.94 13.15 -2.50
CA GLY A 331 -11.54 12.42 -3.70
C GLY A 331 -10.06 12.63 -3.98
N ARG A 332 -9.71 13.05 -5.20
CA ARG A 332 -8.33 13.26 -5.66
C ARG A 332 -7.79 14.67 -5.38
N VAL A 333 -8.52 15.53 -4.68
CA VAL A 333 -8.04 16.90 -4.40
C VAL A 333 -6.85 16.84 -3.44
N PHE A 334 -5.73 17.44 -3.86
CA PHE A 334 -4.48 17.44 -3.11
C PHE A 334 -4.56 18.26 -1.81
N ASP A 335 -3.99 17.70 -0.75
CA ASP A 335 -3.78 18.34 0.55
C ASP A 335 -2.34 18.06 1.00
N GLU A 336 -1.50 19.09 1.11
CA GLU A 336 -0.06 18.92 1.40
C GLU A 336 0.18 18.31 2.79
N GLU A 337 -0.64 18.68 3.78
CA GLU A 337 -0.49 18.15 5.14
C GLU A 337 -0.78 16.64 5.16
N HIS A 338 -1.89 16.22 4.57
CA HIS A 338 -2.23 14.82 4.42
C HIS A 338 -1.16 14.07 3.62
N ALA A 339 -0.75 14.55 2.45
CA ALA A 339 0.29 13.89 1.64
C ALA A 339 1.63 13.75 2.38
N ARG A 340 2.05 14.77 3.15
CA ARG A 340 3.27 14.69 3.96
C ARG A 340 3.13 13.69 5.11
N ALA A 341 1.98 13.65 5.79
CA ALA A 341 1.73 12.68 6.87
C ALA A 341 1.70 11.24 6.35
N ASP A 342 1.08 11.06 5.18
CA ASP A 342 0.96 9.82 4.43
C ASP A 342 2.34 9.25 4.05
N MET A 343 3.17 10.07 3.40
CA MET A 343 4.54 9.70 3.05
C MET A 343 5.44 9.52 4.28
N ALA A 344 5.21 10.24 5.38
CA ALA A 344 5.94 9.99 6.62
C ALA A 344 5.54 8.63 7.24
N LEU A 345 4.27 8.21 7.11
CA LEU A 345 3.82 6.88 7.54
C LEU A 345 4.47 5.77 6.70
N MET A 346 4.62 5.98 5.40
CA MET A 346 5.39 5.09 4.53
C MET A 346 6.82 4.91 5.04
N LYS A 347 7.57 6.00 5.31
CA LYS A 347 8.95 5.91 5.85
C LYS A 347 9.03 5.21 7.20
N ARG A 348 8.05 5.43 8.09
CA ARG A 348 7.93 4.74 9.39
C ARG A 348 7.71 3.23 9.27
N ASN A 349 7.29 2.75 8.10
CA ASN A 349 7.03 1.36 7.82
C ASN A 349 7.99 0.81 6.75
N ASN A 350 9.20 1.36 6.70
CA ASN A 350 10.31 0.91 5.86
C ASN A 350 10.07 0.99 4.34
N VAL A 351 9.01 1.67 3.87
CA VAL A 351 8.79 1.94 2.44
C VAL A 351 9.89 2.87 1.92
N ASN A 352 10.50 2.52 0.79
CA ASN A 352 11.56 3.31 0.15
C ASN A 352 11.21 3.80 -1.26
N ALA A 353 10.08 3.36 -1.82
CA ALA A 353 9.69 3.67 -3.20
C ALA A 353 8.18 3.89 -3.36
N ILE A 354 7.80 4.69 -4.36
CA ILE A 354 6.41 4.98 -4.72
C ILE A 354 6.25 4.81 -6.23
N ARG A 355 5.25 4.05 -6.67
CA ARG A 355 4.73 4.12 -8.04
C ARG A 355 3.48 4.99 -8.01
N THR A 356 3.41 5.99 -8.90
CA THR A 356 2.27 6.92 -8.96
C THR A 356 1.14 6.33 -9.80
N SER A 357 0.52 5.27 -9.28
CA SER A 357 -0.58 4.56 -9.94
C SER A 357 -1.78 5.50 -10.19
N HIS A 358 -2.31 5.60 -11.41
CA HIS A 358 -1.64 5.37 -12.70
C HIS A 358 -1.59 6.66 -13.52
N TYR A 359 -1.03 7.70 -12.90
CA TYR A 359 -0.94 9.03 -13.46
C TYR A 359 0.01 9.91 -12.64
N PRO A 360 0.47 11.05 -13.20
CA PRO A 360 1.31 11.95 -12.44
C PRO A 360 0.54 12.55 -11.25
N PRO A 361 1.10 12.55 -10.03
CA PRO A 361 0.45 13.08 -8.85
C PRO A 361 0.40 14.61 -8.93
N HIS A 362 -0.19 15.28 -7.93
CA HIS A 362 0.00 16.71 -7.78
C HIS A 362 1.50 17.03 -7.72
N PRO A 363 2.02 18.07 -8.43
CA PRO A 363 3.46 18.29 -8.58
C PRO A 363 4.20 18.44 -7.24
N ARG A 364 3.53 18.96 -6.21
CA ARG A 364 4.07 19.09 -4.85
C ARG A 364 4.41 17.73 -4.18
N VAL A 365 3.83 16.61 -4.61
CA VAL A 365 4.18 15.28 -4.09
C VAL A 365 5.64 14.92 -4.43
N LEU A 366 6.14 15.33 -5.60
CA LEU A 366 7.51 15.04 -6.02
C LEU A 366 8.54 15.85 -5.24
N ASP A 367 8.17 17.07 -4.85
CA ASP A 367 8.95 17.85 -3.90
C ASP A 367 9.09 17.14 -2.54
N LEU A 368 8.03 16.50 -2.06
CA LEU A 368 8.05 15.72 -0.83
C LEU A 368 8.87 14.44 -1.01
N ALA A 369 8.80 13.80 -2.17
CA ALA A 369 9.57 12.59 -2.49
C ALA A 369 11.09 12.87 -2.52
N ASP A 370 11.49 14.00 -3.09
CA ASP A 370 12.87 14.48 -3.08
C ASP A 370 13.37 14.75 -1.65
N GLU A 371 12.52 15.34 -0.80
CA GLU A 371 12.85 15.76 0.57
C GLU A 371 12.88 14.59 1.56
N LEU A 372 11.86 13.74 1.55
CA LEU A 372 11.71 12.61 2.48
C LEU A 372 12.53 11.39 2.03
N GLY A 373 12.91 11.35 0.76
CA GLY A 373 13.68 10.27 0.15
C GLY A 373 12.81 9.09 -0.25
N PHE A 374 12.35 9.10 -1.50
CA PHE A 374 11.68 7.97 -2.14
C PHE A 374 12.19 7.77 -3.56
N TRP A 375 12.41 6.51 -3.96
CA TRP A 375 12.52 6.18 -5.37
C TRP A 375 11.13 6.26 -6.02
N VAL A 376 10.98 7.02 -7.09
CA VAL A 376 9.69 7.22 -7.76
C VAL A 376 9.71 6.60 -9.14
N VAL A 377 8.72 5.75 -9.41
CA VAL A 377 8.28 5.38 -10.76
C VAL A 377 7.15 6.33 -11.11
N LEU A 378 7.46 7.34 -11.94
CA LEU A 378 6.48 8.35 -12.32
C LEU A 378 5.74 7.88 -13.56
N GLU A 379 4.45 7.66 -13.42
CA GLU A 379 3.61 7.04 -14.44
C GLU A 379 2.78 8.05 -15.21
N CYS A 380 2.74 7.88 -16.53
CA CYS A 380 1.89 8.66 -17.43
C CYS A 380 0.41 8.36 -17.18
N ASP A 381 -0.43 9.36 -17.35
CA ASP A 381 -1.90 9.24 -17.25
C ASP A 381 -2.44 8.48 -18.47
N LEU A 382 -2.39 7.16 -18.44
CA LEU A 382 -2.82 6.29 -19.54
C LEU A 382 -3.24 4.90 -19.03
N GLU A 383 -4.52 4.57 -19.23
CA GLU A 383 -5.06 3.23 -19.01
C GLU A 383 -6.23 2.94 -19.96
N THR A 384 -6.20 1.78 -20.63
CA THR A 384 -7.20 1.34 -21.62
C THR A 384 -7.74 -0.05 -21.30
N HIS A 385 -7.80 -0.40 -20.01
CA HIS A 385 -7.96 -1.79 -19.57
C HIS A 385 -9.24 -2.42 -20.10
N GLY A 386 -10.38 -1.73 -20.12
CA GLY A 386 -11.65 -2.25 -20.59
C GLY A 386 -11.66 -2.77 -22.04
N PHE A 387 -10.66 -2.43 -22.86
CA PHE A 387 -10.50 -3.04 -24.19
C PHE A 387 -10.18 -4.54 -24.14
N LEU A 388 -9.75 -5.09 -22.99
CA LEU A 388 -9.65 -6.54 -22.72
C LEU A 388 -10.95 -7.27 -23.07
N PHE A 389 -12.11 -6.68 -22.77
CA PHE A 389 -13.43 -7.29 -23.03
C PHE A 389 -13.77 -7.37 -24.53
N THR A 390 -12.95 -6.73 -25.37
CA THR A 390 -13.06 -6.77 -26.83
C THR A 390 -11.83 -7.41 -27.48
N ASP A 391 -11.09 -8.23 -26.74
CA ASP A 391 -9.83 -8.84 -27.18
C ASP A 391 -8.82 -7.81 -27.72
N TRP A 392 -8.80 -6.62 -27.11
CA TRP A 392 -8.00 -5.46 -27.52
C TRP A 392 -8.29 -4.92 -28.94
N VAL A 393 -9.39 -5.33 -29.57
CA VAL A 393 -9.79 -4.84 -30.90
C VAL A 393 -10.15 -3.37 -30.81
N GLY A 394 -9.46 -2.54 -31.61
CA GLY A 394 -9.67 -1.09 -31.61
C GLY A 394 -9.03 -0.36 -30.42
N ASN A 395 -8.17 -1.04 -29.64
CA ASN A 395 -7.45 -0.41 -28.55
C ASN A 395 -6.65 0.83 -29.04
N PRO A 396 -6.84 2.01 -28.40
CA PRO A 396 -6.08 3.22 -28.68
C PRO A 396 -4.55 3.05 -28.68
N SER A 397 -4.00 2.07 -27.97
CA SER A 397 -2.56 1.81 -27.91
C SER A 397 -1.94 1.39 -29.24
N ASP A 398 -2.74 0.83 -30.16
CA ASP A 398 -2.29 0.47 -31.51
C ASP A 398 -3.07 1.17 -32.64
N ASP A 399 -3.96 2.11 -32.34
CA ASP A 399 -4.68 2.89 -33.36
C ASP A 399 -3.96 4.22 -33.66
N PRO A 400 -3.46 4.44 -34.89
CA PRO A 400 -2.79 5.69 -35.27
C PRO A 400 -3.61 6.96 -35.06
N ALA A 401 -4.94 6.89 -35.00
CA ALA A 401 -5.79 8.05 -34.73
C ALA A 401 -5.55 8.68 -33.35
N TRP A 402 -5.01 7.90 -32.40
CA TRP A 402 -4.73 8.31 -31.03
C TRP A 402 -3.26 8.66 -30.78
N ARG A 403 -2.39 8.52 -31.79
CA ARG A 403 -0.95 8.71 -31.64
C ARG A 403 -0.58 10.05 -31.00
N GLU A 404 -1.20 11.14 -31.46
CA GLU A 404 -0.92 12.48 -30.95
C GLU A 404 -1.38 12.63 -29.49
N ALA A 405 -2.46 11.96 -29.08
CA ALA A 405 -2.89 11.97 -27.68
C ALA A 405 -1.91 11.22 -26.76
N TYR A 406 -1.35 10.10 -27.23
CA TYR A 406 -0.33 9.34 -26.49
C TYR A 406 0.96 10.15 -26.33
N LEU A 407 1.45 10.76 -27.43
CA LEU A 407 2.65 11.61 -27.40
C LEU A 407 2.46 12.87 -26.55
N ASP A 408 1.27 13.49 -26.58
CA ASP A 408 0.94 14.63 -25.71
C ASP A 408 0.98 14.25 -24.23
N ARG A 409 0.37 13.12 -23.87
CA ARG A 409 0.32 12.63 -22.48
C ARG A 409 1.72 12.36 -21.93
N ILE A 410 2.57 11.64 -22.66
CA ILE A 410 3.93 11.35 -22.19
C ILE A 410 4.80 12.62 -22.17
N ALA A 411 4.64 13.52 -23.14
CA ALA A 411 5.39 14.77 -23.15
C ALA A 411 5.05 15.64 -21.94
N ARG A 412 3.77 15.84 -21.64
CA ARG A 412 3.33 16.59 -20.45
C ARG A 412 3.77 15.93 -19.15
N THR A 413 3.82 14.60 -19.11
CA THR A 413 4.30 13.82 -17.96
C THR A 413 5.78 14.10 -17.68
N VAL A 414 6.64 13.86 -18.68
CA VAL A 414 8.09 14.01 -18.53
C VAL A 414 8.48 15.47 -18.36
N GLU A 415 7.93 16.37 -19.18
CA GLU A 415 8.35 17.78 -19.16
C GLU A 415 8.05 18.45 -17.82
N ARG A 416 6.92 18.12 -17.18
CA ARG A 416 6.53 18.69 -15.89
C ARG A 416 7.54 18.35 -14.79
N ASP A 417 8.05 17.12 -14.80
CA ASP A 417 8.65 16.50 -13.62
C ASP A 417 10.15 16.14 -13.79
N LYS A 418 10.73 16.33 -14.97
CA LYS A 418 12.11 15.95 -15.35
C LYS A 418 13.24 16.41 -14.41
N ASN A 419 13.00 17.40 -13.55
CA ASN A 419 13.99 17.97 -12.63
C ASN A 419 14.07 17.26 -11.27
N HIS A 420 13.15 16.35 -10.95
CA HIS A 420 13.12 15.67 -9.65
C HIS A 420 14.13 14.52 -9.57
N ALA A 421 14.89 14.48 -8.47
CA ALA A 421 15.89 13.45 -8.21
C ALA A 421 15.25 12.11 -7.80
N SER A 422 14.11 12.18 -7.13
CA SER A 422 13.31 11.01 -6.72
C SER A 422 12.88 10.14 -7.89
N ILE A 423 12.59 10.73 -9.05
CA ILE A 423 12.16 9.98 -10.23
C ILE A 423 13.34 9.20 -10.81
N VAL A 424 13.26 7.88 -10.74
CA VAL A 424 14.29 6.97 -11.26
C VAL A 424 13.81 6.16 -12.47
N MET A 425 12.51 6.14 -12.76
CA MET A 425 11.92 5.53 -13.96
C MET A 425 10.72 6.35 -14.46
N TRP A 426 10.52 6.34 -15.77
CA TRP A 426 9.29 6.81 -16.41
C TRP A 426 8.42 5.62 -16.79
N SER A 427 7.18 5.59 -16.34
CA SER A 427 6.21 4.57 -16.78
C SER A 427 5.30 5.12 -17.87
N LEU A 428 5.07 4.33 -18.93
CA LEU A 428 4.25 4.74 -20.07
C LEU A 428 2.74 4.79 -19.76
N GLY A 429 2.31 4.16 -18.67
CA GLY A 429 0.91 3.97 -18.30
C GLY A 429 0.71 2.59 -17.66
N ASN A 430 -0.55 2.17 -17.51
CA ASN A 430 -0.93 0.88 -16.95
C ASN A 430 -1.88 0.11 -17.89
N GLU A 431 -1.83 -1.23 -17.81
CA GLU A 431 -2.79 -2.19 -18.40
C GLU A 431 -3.46 -1.77 -19.71
N SER A 432 -2.65 -1.30 -20.66
CA SER A 432 -3.12 -0.71 -21.91
C SER A 432 -2.83 -1.59 -23.13
N GLY A 433 -2.69 -2.89 -22.91
CA GLY A 433 -2.25 -3.85 -23.92
C GLY A 433 -0.85 -3.54 -24.45
N THR A 434 -0.64 -3.68 -25.76
CA THR A 434 0.60 -3.28 -26.44
C THR A 434 0.28 -2.64 -27.79
N GLY A 435 1.19 -1.82 -28.33
CA GLY A 435 0.95 -1.22 -29.65
C GLY A 435 1.94 -0.14 -30.07
N ARG A 436 1.77 0.34 -31.31
CA ARG A 436 2.66 1.32 -31.96
C ARG A 436 2.69 2.69 -31.27
N ASN A 437 1.64 3.07 -30.54
CA ASN A 437 1.61 4.36 -29.85
C ASN A 437 2.39 4.30 -28.54
N LEU A 438 2.33 3.19 -27.80
CA LEU A 438 3.18 2.94 -26.62
C LEU A 438 4.66 2.89 -27.00
N ALA A 439 5.00 2.16 -28.07
CA ALA A 439 6.38 2.13 -28.58
C ALA A 439 6.89 3.53 -28.98
N ALA A 440 6.01 4.39 -29.49
CA ALA A 440 6.35 5.76 -29.84
C ALA A 440 6.50 6.68 -28.61
N MET A 441 5.72 6.47 -27.54
CA MET A 441 5.94 7.14 -26.27
C MET A 441 7.30 6.76 -25.70
N SER A 442 7.64 5.46 -25.68
CA SER A 442 8.96 4.99 -25.24
C SER A 442 10.10 5.65 -26.01
N GLN A 443 10.05 5.61 -27.34
CA GLN A 443 11.06 6.27 -28.16
C GLN A 443 11.16 7.77 -27.88
N TRP A 444 10.02 8.45 -27.70
CA TRP A 444 10.02 9.88 -27.35
C TRP A 444 10.72 10.12 -26.00
N VAL A 445 10.48 9.26 -24.99
CA VAL A 445 11.18 9.35 -23.70
C VAL A 445 12.68 9.13 -23.88
N HIS A 446 13.11 8.10 -24.61
CA HIS A 446 14.54 7.84 -24.86
C HIS A 446 15.24 8.98 -25.61
N ASP A 447 14.55 9.62 -26.55
CA ASP A 447 15.07 10.78 -27.28
C ASP A 447 15.15 12.03 -26.39
N ARG A 448 14.25 12.15 -25.40
CA ARG A 448 14.11 13.32 -24.54
C ARG A 448 14.93 13.25 -23.25
N ASP A 449 14.94 12.09 -22.61
CA ASP A 449 15.56 11.80 -21.33
C ASP A 449 16.24 10.42 -21.29
N ASP A 450 17.45 10.34 -21.83
CA ASP A 450 18.30 9.15 -21.82
C ASP A 450 18.89 8.75 -20.44
N GLU A 451 18.59 9.50 -19.36
CA GLU A 451 19.11 9.21 -18.01
C GLU A 451 18.23 8.23 -17.24
N ARG A 452 16.93 8.15 -17.55
CA ARG A 452 15.95 7.39 -16.79
C ARG A 452 15.36 6.25 -17.62
N PRO A 453 15.42 4.99 -17.14
CA PRO A 453 14.80 3.86 -17.82
C PRO A 453 13.29 3.99 -17.98
N VAL A 454 12.76 3.41 -19.07
CA VAL A 454 11.35 3.30 -19.38
C VAL A 454 10.76 2.00 -18.82
N HIS A 455 9.70 2.14 -18.05
CA HIS A 455 8.85 1.09 -17.49
C HIS A 455 7.52 1.00 -18.26
N TYR A 456 7.01 -0.21 -18.47
CA TYR A 456 5.61 -0.47 -18.84
C TYR A 456 5.35 -1.98 -18.73
N GLU A 457 4.36 -2.38 -17.94
CA GLU A 457 4.08 -3.80 -17.64
C GLU A 457 3.54 -4.56 -18.86
N GLY A 458 2.59 -3.96 -19.59
CA GLY A 458 1.92 -4.59 -20.73
C GLY A 458 2.81 -4.89 -21.94
N ASP A 459 4.09 -4.47 -21.94
CA ASP A 459 5.10 -4.93 -22.91
C ASP A 459 5.71 -6.26 -22.46
N TYR A 460 4.89 -7.31 -22.44
CA TYR A 460 5.32 -8.64 -22.00
C TYR A 460 6.53 -9.16 -22.77
N THR A 461 6.66 -8.84 -24.05
CA THR A 461 7.78 -9.29 -24.87
C THR A 461 9.06 -8.49 -24.63
N GLY A 462 8.95 -7.27 -24.10
CA GLY A 462 10.06 -6.37 -23.86
C GLY A 462 10.58 -5.70 -25.12
N ALA A 463 9.68 -5.34 -26.04
CA ALA A 463 9.98 -4.73 -27.32
C ALA A 463 10.47 -3.28 -27.23
N TYR A 464 10.03 -2.52 -26.22
CA TYR A 464 10.31 -1.08 -26.11
C TYR A 464 10.51 -0.61 -24.66
N THR A 465 10.62 -1.50 -23.67
CA THR A 465 10.92 -1.16 -22.27
C THR A 465 12.34 -1.54 -21.85
N ASP A 466 12.87 -0.85 -20.85
CA ASP A 466 14.25 -1.06 -20.36
C ASP A 466 14.31 -2.04 -19.17
N VAL A 467 13.21 -2.16 -18.42
CA VAL A 467 13.03 -3.12 -17.33
C VAL A 467 11.97 -4.13 -17.70
N TYR A 468 12.08 -5.35 -17.17
CA TYR A 468 10.98 -6.31 -17.23
C TYR A 468 10.10 -6.10 -15.99
N SER A 469 8.84 -5.76 -16.21
CA SER A 469 7.87 -5.58 -15.13
C SER A 469 6.74 -6.58 -15.28
N ARG A 470 6.22 -7.04 -14.14
CA ARG A 470 5.01 -7.87 -14.06
C ARG A 470 4.19 -7.48 -12.84
N MET A 471 2.88 -7.58 -12.97
CA MET A 471 1.97 -7.57 -11.84
C MET A 471 1.52 -8.99 -11.48
N TYR A 472 1.49 -9.28 -10.19
CA TYR A 472 1.03 -10.54 -9.59
C TYR A 472 1.57 -11.85 -10.22
N PRO A 473 2.85 -11.95 -10.66
CA PRO A 473 3.38 -13.21 -11.17
C PRO A 473 3.51 -14.23 -10.02
N THR A 474 3.40 -15.51 -10.36
CA THR A 474 3.54 -16.59 -9.38
C THR A 474 4.95 -16.63 -8.78
N LEU A 475 5.12 -17.24 -7.60
CA LEU A 475 6.45 -17.42 -7.01
C LEU A 475 7.37 -18.24 -7.93
N GLN A 476 6.83 -19.25 -8.60
CA GLN A 476 7.57 -20.09 -9.55
C GLN A 476 7.96 -19.32 -10.81
N GLU A 477 7.08 -18.46 -11.33
CA GLU A 477 7.42 -17.55 -12.42
C GLU A 477 8.49 -16.55 -11.99
N THR A 478 8.36 -15.97 -10.80
CA THR A 478 9.33 -15.01 -10.25
C THR A 478 10.70 -15.65 -10.04
N GLU A 479 10.77 -16.85 -9.46
CA GLU A 479 11.99 -17.64 -9.35
C GLU A 479 12.58 -17.94 -10.74
N SER A 480 11.75 -18.28 -11.72
CA SER A 480 12.17 -18.52 -13.10
C SER A 480 12.79 -17.28 -13.76
N ILE A 481 12.22 -16.11 -13.49
CA ILE A 481 12.75 -14.84 -13.98
C ILE A 481 14.11 -14.56 -13.34
N GLY A 482 14.22 -14.79 -12.03
CA GLY A 482 15.45 -14.57 -11.25
C GLY A 482 16.62 -15.47 -11.63
N GLY A 483 16.36 -16.62 -12.27
CA GLY A 483 17.38 -17.57 -12.74
C GLY A 483 17.25 -18.99 -12.18
N GLY A 484 16.11 -19.31 -11.54
CA GLY A 484 15.74 -20.66 -11.17
C GLY A 484 15.18 -21.47 -12.36
N PRO A 485 14.44 -22.56 -12.08
CA PRO A 485 13.88 -23.44 -13.11
C PRO A 485 13.02 -22.68 -14.14
N GLU A 486 13.16 -23.01 -15.42
CA GLU A 486 12.44 -22.30 -16.48
C GLU A 486 10.92 -22.59 -16.50
N THR A 487 10.13 -21.53 -16.41
CA THR A 487 8.70 -21.49 -16.72
C THR A 487 8.49 -20.62 -17.97
N PRO A 488 7.41 -20.87 -18.74
CA PRO A 488 6.98 -19.93 -19.77
C PRO A 488 6.69 -18.57 -19.15
N LEU A 489 7.14 -17.50 -19.81
CA LEU A 489 6.76 -16.15 -19.44
C LEU A 489 5.51 -15.77 -20.22
N LEU A 490 4.62 -15.00 -19.59
CA LEU A 490 3.39 -14.51 -20.21
C LEU A 490 3.71 -13.83 -21.56
N GLY A 491 2.93 -14.16 -22.60
CA GLY A 491 3.03 -13.53 -23.92
C GLY A 491 4.35 -13.75 -24.68
N CYS A 492 5.28 -14.58 -24.20
CA CYS A 492 6.63 -14.68 -24.76
C CYS A 492 6.93 -16.04 -25.42
N GLY A 493 7.53 -15.99 -26.62
CA GLY A 493 8.33 -17.07 -27.18
C GLY A 493 9.75 -17.14 -26.57
N PRO A 494 10.57 -18.13 -26.95
CA PRO A 494 11.89 -18.33 -26.34
C PRO A 494 12.86 -17.13 -26.47
N ALA A 495 12.84 -16.43 -27.61
CA ALA A 495 13.71 -15.28 -27.84
C ALA A 495 13.30 -14.05 -27.01
N GLU A 496 11.99 -13.81 -26.90
CA GLU A 496 11.43 -12.72 -26.09
C GLU A 496 11.64 -13.00 -24.60
N ALA A 497 11.46 -14.25 -24.18
CA ALA A 497 11.74 -14.66 -22.81
C ALA A 497 13.23 -14.52 -22.46
N ALA A 498 14.14 -14.82 -23.38
CA ALA A 498 15.58 -14.57 -23.19
C ALA A 498 15.90 -13.06 -23.11
N ARG A 499 15.21 -12.23 -23.91
CA ARG A 499 15.31 -10.75 -23.85
C ARG A 499 14.81 -10.20 -22.52
N GLN A 500 13.66 -10.64 -22.02
CA GLN A 500 13.15 -10.19 -20.72
C GLN A 500 14.06 -10.63 -19.58
N ARG A 501 14.57 -11.86 -19.63
CA ARG A 501 15.58 -12.36 -18.69
C ARG A 501 16.95 -11.67 -18.82
N SER A 502 17.18 -10.75 -19.76
CA SER A 502 18.40 -9.93 -19.76
C SER A 502 18.23 -8.58 -19.07
N LYS A 503 17.02 -8.25 -18.61
CA LYS A 503 16.69 -6.96 -17.98
C LYS A 503 16.56 -7.10 -16.45
N PRO A 504 16.71 -5.99 -15.71
CA PRO A 504 16.25 -5.91 -14.33
C PRO A 504 14.77 -6.25 -14.25
N PHE A 505 14.38 -7.00 -13.23
CA PHE A 505 12.99 -7.35 -13.00
C PHE A 505 12.46 -6.65 -11.75
N LEU A 506 11.24 -6.12 -11.82
CA LEU A 506 10.51 -5.61 -10.66
C LEU A 506 9.04 -5.99 -10.73
N HIS A 507 8.40 -6.16 -9.57
CA HIS A 507 6.95 -6.25 -9.52
C HIS A 507 6.38 -4.84 -9.48
N CYS A 508 5.70 -4.37 -10.53
CA CYS A 508 4.99 -3.09 -10.44
C CYS A 508 3.79 -3.19 -9.50
N GLU A 509 3.26 -4.39 -9.29
CA GLU A 509 2.19 -4.71 -8.34
C GLU A 509 2.40 -6.14 -7.81
N TYR A 510 2.31 -6.33 -6.51
CA TYR A 510 2.34 -7.65 -5.87
C TYR A 510 1.67 -7.61 -4.49
N VAL A 511 1.43 -8.79 -3.91
CA VAL A 511 0.85 -8.98 -2.56
C VAL A 511 -0.34 -8.07 -2.29
N HIS A 512 -1.41 -8.26 -3.07
CA HIS A 512 -2.63 -7.44 -3.00
C HIS A 512 -3.21 -7.36 -1.58
N ALA A 513 -3.35 -6.14 -1.05
CA ALA A 513 -3.56 -5.85 0.37
C ALA A 513 -5.04 -5.71 0.78
N MET A 514 -5.98 -6.07 -0.10
CA MET A 514 -7.41 -6.04 0.17
C MET A 514 -7.85 -6.86 1.39
N GLY A 515 -8.54 -6.19 2.29
CA GLY A 515 -9.09 -6.76 3.51
C GLY A 515 -8.02 -7.30 4.46
N ASN A 516 -8.30 -8.46 5.05
CA ASN A 516 -7.35 -9.14 5.92
C ASN A 516 -6.30 -9.89 5.09
N GLY A 517 -5.12 -9.29 4.96
CA GLY A 517 -4.01 -9.72 4.14
C GLY A 517 -2.92 -8.64 4.06
N PRO A 518 -1.92 -8.81 3.18
CA PRO A 518 -1.66 -10.00 2.37
C PRO A 518 -0.79 -11.03 3.09
N GLY A 519 -0.91 -12.30 2.70
CA GLY A 519 0.14 -13.30 2.92
C GLY A 519 1.29 -13.17 1.91
N GLN A 520 2.29 -14.04 2.04
CA GLN A 520 3.34 -14.29 1.04
C GLN A 520 4.41 -13.19 0.83
N ILE A 521 4.40 -12.12 1.63
CA ILE A 521 5.40 -11.04 1.53
C ILE A 521 6.82 -11.61 1.70
N GLN A 522 7.01 -12.52 2.67
CA GLN A 522 8.30 -13.13 2.96
C GLN A 522 8.82 -13.98 1.80
N GLU A 523 7.96 -14.75 1.15
CA GLU A 523 8.33 -15.65 0.06
C GLU A 523 8.82 -14.89 -1.18
N TYR A 524 8.18 -13.76 -1.51
CA TYR A 524 8.70 -12.87 -2.55
C TYR A 524 10.04 -12.24 -2.14
N GLU A 525 10.16 -11.79 -0.89
CA GLU A 525 11.39 -11.15 -0.40
C GLU A 525 12.58 -12.12 -0.34
N ASP A 526 12.33 -13.39 -0.02
CA ASP A 526 13.34 -14.46 -0.06
C ASP A 526 13.88 -14.67 -1.48
N LEU A 527 13.03 -14.55 -2.51
CA LEU A 527 13.46 -14.58 -3.91
C LEU A 527 14.32 -13.37 -4.25
N VAL A 528 13.94 -12.18 -3.79
CA VAL A 528 14.70 -10.93 -4.00
C VAL A 528 16.09 -10.99 -3.37
N ASP A 529 16.21 -11.59 -2.19
CA ASP A 529 17.51 -11.82 -1.54
C ASP A 529 18.37 -12.84 -2.29
N LYS A 530 17.74 -13.88 -2.84
CA LYS A 530 18.40 -14.98 -3.55
C LYS A 530 18.90 -14.57 -4.94
N TYR A 531 18.14 -13.76 -5.67
CA TYR A 531 18.38 -13.47 -7.08
C TYR A 531 18.64 -11.97 -7.36
N PRO A 532 19.87 -11.57 -7.71
CA PRO A 532 20.23 -10.17 -7.96
C PRO A 532 19.43 -9.45 -9.05
N ARG A 533 18.83 -10.18 -9.99
CA ARG A 533 17.96 -9.64 -11.04
C ARG A 533 16.61 -9.13 -10.52
N LEU A 534 16.13 -9.69 -9.42
CA LEU A 534 14.84 -9.31 -8.86
C LEU A 534 15.06 -8.06 -8.01
N HIS A 535 14.41 -6.96 -8.31
CA HIS A 535 14.60 -5.66 -7.64
C HIS A 535 13.49 -5.35 -6.64
N GLY A 536 12.79 -6.36 -6.12
CA GLY A 536 11.63 -6.14 -5.26
C GLY A 536 10.42 -5.66 -6.05
N GLY A 537 9.57 -4.86 -5.42
CA GLY A 537 8.30 -4.50 -6.01
C GLY A 537 7.52 -3.43 -5.25
N PHE A 538 6.31 -3.19 -5.74
CA PHE A 538 5.38 -2.20 -5.20
C PHE A 538 4.10 -2.91 -4.77
N VAL A 539 3.75 -2.86 -3.47
CA VAL A 539 2.51 -3.44 -2.95
C VAL A 539 1.31 -2.77 -3.63
N TRP A 540 0.28 -3.55 -3.94
CA TRP A 540 -1.03 -3.02 -4.33
C TRP A 540 -2.01 -3.10 -3.16
N GLU A 541 -2.48 -1.99 -2.59
CA GLU A 541 -1.92 -0.65 -2.72
C GLU A 541 -1.73 0.03 -1.37
N TRP A 542 -1.43 1.33 -1.39
CA TRP A 542 -1.15 2.05 -0.16
C TRP A 542 -2.40 2.26 0.70
N ARG A 543 -3.55 2.60 0.12
CA ARG A 543 -4.70 3.08 0.88
C ARG A 543 -6.05 2.73 0.25
N ASP A 544 -6.98 2.30 1.09
CA ASP A 544 -8.38 2.12 0.71
C ASP A 544 -9.00 3.44 0.23
N HIS A 545 -9.77 3.39 -0.86
CA HIS A 545 -10.44 4.55 -1.41
C HIS A 545 -11.89 4.71 -0.93
N GLY A 546 -12.20 4.28 0.29
CA GLY A 546 -13.54 4.44 0.86
C GLY A 546 -13.96 5.91 0.94
N LEU A 547 -15.10 6.26 0.34
CA LEU A 547 -15.65 7.62 0.39
C LEU A 547 -16.56 7.77 1.60
N LEU A 548 -16.37 8.83 2.40
CA LEU A 548 -17.21 9.06 3.58
C LEU A 548 -18.64 9.39 3.14
N ALA A 549 -19.57 8.54 3.53
CA ALA A 549 -20.99 8.65 3.26
C ALA A 549 -21.81 8.54 4.54
N GLN A 550 -23.10 8.87 4.46
CA GLN A 550 -24.02 8.79 5.58
C GLN A 550 -25.22 7.92 5.24
N THR A 551 -25.56 7.02 6.15
CA THR A 551 -26.81 6.25 6.10
C THR A 551 -28.02 7.17 6.22
N ALA A 552 -29.21 6.68 5.89
CA ALA A 552 -30.47 7.43 6.08
C ALA A 552 -30.74 7.84 7.55
N SER A 553 -30.13 7.13 8.51
CA SER A 553 -30.18 7.45 9.94
C SER A 553 -29.09 8.45 10.40
N GLY A 554 -28.17 8.85 9.52
CA GLY A 554 -27.10 9.79 9.81
C GLY A 554 -25.84 9.17 10.43
N ALA A 555 -25.68 7.84 10.36
CA ALA A 555 -24.43 7.17 10.74
C ALA A 555 -23.43 7.23 9.58
N ASP A 556 -22.20 7.63 9.87
CA ASP A 556 -21.09 7.68 8.92
C ASP A 556 -20.60 6.27 8.58
N TYR A 557 -20.20 6.06 7.33
CA TYR A 557 -19.52 4.86 6.86
C TYR A 557 -18.66 5.17 5.64
N TYR A 558 -17.73 4.29 5.32
CA TYR A 558 -16.93 4.37 4.09
C TYR A 558 -17.61 3.56 2.99
N ALA A 559 -18.16 4.28 2.02
CA ALA A 559 -18.82 3.71 0.85
C ALA A 559 -17.80 3.21 -0.18
N TYR A 560 -18.17 2.14 -0.86
CA TYR A 560 -17.45 1.55 -1.99
C TYR A 560 -18.41 1.33 -3.18
N GLY A 561 -17.96 0.68 -4.26
CA GLY A 561 -18.75 0.59 -5.49
C GLY A 561 -20.11 -0.05 -5.30
N GLY A 562 -21.13 0.59 -5.86
CA GLY A 562 -22.53 0.19 -5.77
C GLY A 562 -23.32 0.99 -4.74
N ASP A 563 -22.65 1.59 -3.74
CA ASP A 563 -23.32 2.37 -2.69
C ASP A 563 -23.91 3.70 -3.21
N PHE A 564 -23.43 4.18 -4.36
CA PHE A 564 -23.91 5.40 -4.99
C PHE A 564 -24.93 5.13 -6.11
N GLY A 565 -25.39 3.88 -6.24
CA GLY A 565 -26.43 3.49 -7.18
C GLY A 565 -25.93 3.29 -8.61
N GLU A 566 -24.66 2.95 -8.78
CA GLU A 566 -24.08 2.62 -10.07
C GLU A 566 -24.82 1.46 -10.76
N VAL A 567 -24.90 1.51 -12.10
CA VAL A 567 -25.50 0.43 -12.91
C VAL A 567 -24.56 -0.77 -13.01
N VAL A 568 -23.26 -0.49 -13.12
CA VAL A 568 -22.16 -1.45 -13.09
C VAL A 568 -21.13 -0.95 -12.11
N HIS A 569 -20.58 -1.85 -11.30
CA HIS A 569 -19.54 -1.53 -10.31
C HIS A 569 -18.75 -2.79 -9.95
N ASP A 570 -17.61 -2.59 -9.31
CA ASP A 570 -16.70 -3.67 -8.88
C ASP A 570 -16.64 -3.81 -7.35
N GLY A 571 -17.63 -3.24 -6.64
CA GLY A 571 -17.85 -3.51 -5.22
C GLY A 571 -16.75 -2.92 -4.34
N ASN A 572 -16.28 -3.70 -3.38
CA ASN A 572 -15.24 -3.28 -2.44
C ASN A 572 -13.81 -3.48 -2.96
N PHE A 573 -13.58 -3.81 -4.23
CA PHE A 573 -12.23 -3.89 -4.80
C PHE A 573 -11.43 -2.60 -4.61
N VAL A 574 -12.09 -1.44 -4.51
CA VAL A 574 -11.48 -0.14 -4.22
C VAL A 574 -10.94 0.00 -2.77
N LEU A 575 -11.11 -1.03 -1.94
CA LEU A 575 -10.69 -1.10 -0.53
C LEU A 575 -9.55 -2.13 -0.37
N ASP A 576 -8.44 -1.82 -1.02
CA ASP A 576 -7.29 -2.70 -1.28
C ASP A 576 -5.98 -2.19 -0.68
N GLY A 577 -6.05 -1.36 0.36
CA GLY A 577 -4.91 -0.65 0.94
C GLY A 577 -4.28 -1.28 2.18
N LEU A 578 -2.97 -1.03 2.35
CA LEU A 578 -2.26 -1.21 3.62
C LEU A 578 -2.70 -0.22 4.72
N VAL A 579 -3.48 0.79 4.37
CA VAL A 579 -4.03 1.81 5.28
C VAL A 579 -5.52 1.99 4.98
N LEU A 580 -6.35 1.98 6.01
CA LEU A 580 -7.79 2.20 5.91
C LEU A 580 -8.10 3.65 5.49
N PRO A 581 -9.35 3.98 5.09
CA PRO A 581 -9.69 5.33 4.62
C PRO A 581 -9.40 6.43 5.66
N ASP A 582 -9.39 6.09 6.95
CA ASP A 582 -9.26 7.01 8.09
C ASP A 582 -7.83 7.18 8.62
N ASP A 583 -6.81 6.81 7.84
CA ASP A 583 -5.38 6.81 8.21
C ASP A 583 -4.95 5.69 9.17
N THR A 584 -5.84 4.76 9.53
CA THR A 584 -5.50 3.61 10.38
C THR A 584 -4.65 2.60 9.62
N PRO A 585 -3.41 2.31 10.06
CA PRO A 585 -2.60 1.25 9.46
C PRO A 585 -3.22 -0.12 9.70
N THR A 586 -3.24 -0.96 8.67
CA THR A 586 -3.64 -2.36 8.82
C THR A 586 -2.52 -3.21 9.44
N PRO A 587 -2.83 -4.39 10.00
CA PRO A 587 -1.83 -5.39 10.36
C PRO A 587 -0.93 -5.81 9.20
N GLY A 588 -1.45 -5.79 7.96
CA GLY A 588 -0.67 -6.03 6.74
C GLY A 588 0.50 -5.05 6.57
N LEU A 589 0.32 -3.76 6.94
CA LEU A 589 1.43 -2.79 6.89
C LEU A 589 2.54 -3.14 7.90
N ALA A 590 2.16 -3.61 9.09
CA ALA A 590 3.11 -4.03 10.10
C ALA A 590 3.89 -5.27 9.63
N GLU A 591 3.21 -6.24 9.01
CA GLU A 591 3.83 -7.43 8.41
C GLU A 591 4.82 -7.04 7.32
N PHE A 592 4.40 -6.18 6.38
CA PHE A 592 5.28 -5.64 5.34
C PHE A 592 6.53 -5.00 5.97
N ALA A 593 6.37 -4.07 6.91
CA ALA A 593 7.47 -3.36 7.55
C ALA A 593 8.46 -4.31 8.25
N ALA A 594 7.97 -5.40 8.84
CA ALA A 594 8.80 -6.41 9.49
C ALA A 594 9.62 -7.22 8.48
N VAL A 595 9.01 -7.64 7.37
CA VAL A 595 9.67 -8.42 6.31
C VAL A 595 10.72 -7.59 5.56
N VAL A 596 10.37 -6.36 5.18
CA VAL A 596 11.26 -5.48 4.39
C VAL A 596 12.26 -4.69 5.24
N ALA A 597 12.38 -4.99 6.53
CA ALA A 597 13.21 -4.24 7.45
C ALA A 597 14.65 -4.04 6.88
N PRO A 598 15.17 -2.79 6.87
CA PRO A 598 16.44 -2.47 6.24
C PRO A 598 17.65 -2.95 7.06
N VAL A 599 17.40 -3.46 8.26
CA VAL A 599 18.39 -4.17 9.07
C VAL A 599 17.82 -5.53 9.43
N ARG A 600 18.57 -6.58 9.12
CA ARG A 600 18.18 -7.95 9.47
C ARG A 600 19.03 -8.48 10.61
N PHE A 601 18.39 -9.25 11.48
CA PHE A 601 19.03 -9.93 12.59
C PHE A 601 18.91 -11.43 12.42
N SER A 602 20.02 -12.15 12.55
CA SER A 602 20.01 -13.62 12.70
C SER A 602 20.61 -13.99 14.06
N VAL A 603 19.83 -14.63 14.93
CA VAL A 603 20.22 -14.93 16.31
C VAL A 603 20.56 -16.42 16.47
N SER A 604 21.85 -16.72 16.62
CA SER A 604 22.35 -18.04 17.01
C SER A 604 22.42 -18.20 18.53
N ASP A 605 22.86 -19.36 19.01
CA ASP A 605 22.94 -19.64 20.45
C ASP A 605 23.97 -18.75 21.16
N THR A 606 24.97 -18.25 20.41
CA THR A 606 26.12 -17.52 20.97
C THR A 606 26.37 -16.19 20.28
N THR A 607 25.75 -15.92 19.13
CA THR A 607 26.00 -14.72 18.34
C THR A 607 24.73 -14.11 17.76
N VAL A 608 24.76 -12.81 17.53
CA VAL A 608 23.79 -12.05 16.73
C VAL A 608 24.52 -11.54 15.49
N LEU A 609 24.05 -11.93 14.31
CA LEU A 609 24.43 -11.32 13.05
C LEU A 609 23.53 -10.11 12.80
N VAL A 610 24.15 -8.97 12.53
CA VAL A 610 23.49 -7.70 12.15
C VAL A 610 23.85 -7.43 10.70
N GLU A 611 22.87 -7.48 9.81
CA GLU A 611 23.04 -7.24 8.37
C GLU A 611 22.42 -5.89 8.02
N ASN A 612 23.23 -4.98 7.47
CA ASN A 612 22.74 -3.71 6.96
C ASN A 612 22.30 -3.89 5.49
N ARG A 613 20.99 -3.87 5.24
CA ARG A 613 20.40 -4.03 3.90
C ARG A 613 20.11 -2.69 3.21
N TYR A 614 20.42 -1.55 3.85
CA TYR A 614 20.34 -0.24 3.21
C TYR A 614 21.18 -0.21 1.92
N HIS A 615 20.65 0.50 0.92
CA HIS A 615 21.29 0.79 -0.35
C HIS A 615 22.51 1.68 -0.18
N SER A 616 22.39 2.79 0.58
CA SER A 616 23.36 3.88 0.73
C SER A 616 23.79 4.10 2.18
N ALA A 617 22.88 4.02 3.14
CA ALA A 617 23.11 4.44 4.52
C ALA A 617 23.90 3.39 5.32
N SER A 618 24.77 3.87 6.21
CA SER A 618 25.35 3.05 7.28
C SER A 618 24.42 2.97 8.49
N THR A 619 24.71 2.09 9.44
CA THR A 619 23.94 2.00 10.70
C THR A 619 24.29 3.08 11.72
N ALA A 620 25.04 4.14 11.36
CA ALA A 620 25.46 5.19 12.29
C ALA A 620 24.27 5.97 12.90
N GLY A 621 23.17 6.09 12.15
CA GLY A 621 21.92 6.70 12.62
C GLY A 621 21.07 5.80 13.53
N LEU A 622 21.51 4.57 13.79
CA LEU A 622 20.78 3.57 14.56
C LEU A 622 21.46 3.28 15.89
N ARG A 623 20.66 2.94 16.90
CA ARG A 623 21.11 2.34 18.16
C ARG A 623 20.47 0.96 18.30
N PHE A 624 21.25 0.00 18.78
CA PHE A 624 20.82 -1.39 18.92
C PHE A 624 20.59 -1.71 20.39
N ARG A 625 19.42 -2.24 20.73
CA ARG A 625 19.07 -2.68 22.07
C ARG A 625 18.74 -4.15 22.10
N TRP A 626 19.00 -4.77 23.24
CA TRP A 626 18.52 -6.10 23.53
C TRP A 626 17.76 -6.11 24.87
N THR A 627 16.80 -7.02 24.98
CA THR A 627 16.09 -7.30 26.24
C THR A 627 15.92 -8.80 26.41
N LEU A 628 16.14 -9.29 27.63
CA LEU A 628 15.77 -10.63 28.08
C LEU A 628 14.51 -10.50 28.94
N SER A 629 13.46 -11.22 28.57
CA SER A 629 12.21 -11.23 29.32
C SER A 629 11.80 -12.63 29.76
N ARG A 630 11.28 -12.75 30.98
CA ARG A 630 10.60 -13.95 31.48
C ARG A 630 9.11 -13.73 31.41
N ASN A 631 8.41 -14.55 30.64
CA ASN A 631 6.97 -14.44 30.44
C ASN A 631 6.52 -13.01 30.07
N GLY A 632 7.31 -12.32 29.24
CA GLY A 632 7.07 -10.94 28.81
C GLY A 632 7.39 -9.84 29.84
N VAL A 633 8.00 -10.18 30.99
CA VAL A 633 8.52 -9.21 31.97
C VAL A 633 10.04 -9.11 31.81
N GLU A 634 10.56 -7.92 31.57
CA GLU A 634 12.00 -7.67 31.39
C GLU A 634 12.78 -8.03 32.66
N GLU A 635 13.77 -8.92 32.54
CA GLU A 635 14.71 -9.29 33.61
C GLU A 635 16.08 -8.62 33.44
N ALA A 636 16.48 -8.42 32.19
CA ALA A 636 17.72 -7.75 31.84
C ALA A 636 17.59 -7.06 30.48
N GLY A 637 18.41 -6.05 30.24
CA GLY A 637 18.46 -5.35 28.97
C GLY A 637 19.73 -4.53 28.84
N GLY A 638 20.07 -4.18 27.60
CA GLY A 638 21.30 -3.46 27.33
C GLY A 638 21.43 -3.00 25.90
N ARG A 639 22.64 -2.55 25.56
CA ARG A 639 23.01 -2.18 24.19
C ARG A 639 23.75 -3.31 23.53
N LEU A 640 23.41 -3.56 22.27
CA LEU A 640 24.22 -4.36 21.37
C LEU A 640 25.19 -3.41 20.64
N THR A 641 26.46 -3.78 20.48
CA THR A 641 27.47 -2.90 19.85
C THR A 641 28.11 -3.54 18.63
N PRO A 642 27.39 -3.64 17.49
CA PRO A 642 27.97 -4.12 16.23
C PRO A 642 28.97 -3.13 15.60
N GLY A 643 29.12 -1.93 16.18
CA GLY A 643 29.81 -0.82 15.53
C GLY A 643 28.94 -0.16 14.46
N VAL A 644 29.55 0.68 13.63
CA VAL A 644 28.89 1.18 12.42
C VAL A 644 29.08 0.14 11.33
N VAL A 645 27.97 -0.41 10.84
CA VAL A 645 27.94 -1.35 9.73
C VAL A 645 27.67 -0.57 8.46
N ALA A 646 28.62 -0.61 7.53
CA ALA A 646 28.50 -0.04 6.20
C ALA A 646 27.28 -0.58 5.44
N ALA A 647 26.77 0.16 4.46
CA ALA A 647 25.68 -0.30 3.59
C ALA A 647 26.04 -1.66 2.97
N ARG A 648 25.08 -2.60 2.95
CA ARG A 648 25.24 -3.94 2.37
C ARG A 648 26.33 -4.81 3.02
N GLN A 649 26.78 -4.44 4.22
CA GLN A 649 27.73 -5.22 5.02
C GLN A 649 27.05 -5.83 6.24
N SER A 650 27.77 -6.72 6.94
CA SER A 650 27.29 -7.36 8.16
C SER A 650 28.33 -7.32 9.26
N ALA A 651 27.87 -7.33 10.51
CA ALA A 651 28.71 -7.50 11.69
C ALA A 651 28.15 -8.61 12.58
N THR A 652 29.04 -9.38 13.21
CA THR A 652 28.64 -10.40 14.21
C THR A 652 29.09 -9.96 15.59
N VAL A 653 28.19 -10.05 16.56
CA VAL A 653 28.44 -9.73 17.96
C VAL A 653 28.03 -10.89 18.85
N PRO A 654 28.66 -11.08 20.03
CA PRO A 654 28.24 -12.12 20.95
C PRO A 654 26.84 -11.84 21.51
N VAL A 655 26.09 -12.91 21.78
CA VAL A 655 24.91 -12.84 22.66
C VAL A 655 25.40 -12.44 24.06
N PRO A 656 24.70 -11.52 24.78
CA PRO A 656 25.11 -11.09 26.11
C PRO A 656 25.26 -12.24 27.10
N ASP A 657 26.26 -12.16 27.99
CA ASP A 657 26.56 -13.20 28.99
C ASP A 657 25.36 -13.50 29.89
N GLU A 658 24.54 -12.48 30.21
CA GLU A 658 23.31 -12.63 30.99
C GLU A 658 22.29 -13.54 30.29
N VAL A 659 22.17 -13.43 28.97
CA VAL A 659 21.28 -14.25 28.15
C VAL A 659 21.81 -15.69 28.08
N LEU A 660 23.12 -15.87 27.91
CA LEU A 660 23.76 -17.19 27.90
C LEU A 660 23.62 -17.90 29.25
N ALA A 661 23.82 -17.17 30.35
CA ALA A 661 23.67 -17.69 31.70
C ALA A 661 22.22 -18.11 31.99
N ALA A 662 21.25 -17.29 31.60
CA ALA A 662 19.83 -17.59 31.76
C ALA A 662 19.39 -18.78 30.89
N ALA A 663 19.92 -18.90 29.66
CA ALA A 663 19.66 -20.03 28.77
C ALA A 663 20.23 -21.35 29.32
N ALA A 664 21.35 -21.30 30.04
CA ALA A 664 21.98 -22.48 30.65
C ALA A 664 21.30 -22.96 31.94
N ASP A 665 20.64 -22.06 32.69
CA ASP A 665 19.98 -22.37 33.96
C ASP A 665 18.49 -22.72 33.79
N THR A 666 18.20 -23.74 32.99
CA THR A 666 16.81 -24.19 32.79
C THR A 666 16.17 -24.76 34.06
N ALA A 667 16.97 -25.10 35.08
CA ALA A 667 16.50 -25.65 36.34
C ALA A 667 15.79 -24.61 37.23
N SER A 668 16.09 -23.31 37.05
CA SER A 668 15.42 -22.23 37.77
C SER A 668 14.08 -21.80 37.15
N LEU A 669 13.72 -22.34 35.97
CA LEU A 669 12.43 -22.09 35.34
C LEU A 669 11.31 -22.85 36.07
N ALA A 670 10.25 -22.12 36.42
CA ALA A 670 9.00 -22.73 36.85
C ALA A 670 8.26 -23.34 35.65
N PRO A 671 7.40 -24.35 35.83
CA PRO A 671 6.52 -24.83 34.76
C PRO A 671 5.75 -23.68 34.11
N GLY A 672 5.82 -23.57 32.79
CA GLY A 672 5.21 -22.49 32.01
C GLY A 672 6.10 -21.28 31.77
N ASP A 673 7.28 -21.18 32.40
CA ASP A 673 8.22 -20.10 32.15
C ASP A 673 8.83 -20.19 30.76
N GLU A 674 8.84 -19.06 30.06
CA GLU A 674 9.55 -18.84 28.81
C GLU A 674 10.48 -17.63 28.95
N LEU A 675 11.74 -17.81 28.54
CA LEU A 675 12.75 -16.76 28.42
C LEU A 675 12.91 -16.36 26.96
N TRP A 676 12.64 -15.08 26.67
CA TRP A 676 12.68 -14.51 25.33
C TRP A 676 13.75 -13.43 25.25
N PHE A 677 14.57 -13.52 24.19
CA PHE A 677 15.60 -12.55 23.85
C PHE A 677 15.15 -11.75 22.63
N ASP A 678 14.92 -10.46 22.84
CA ASP A 678 14.59 -9.50 21.78
C ASP A 678 15.83 -8.69 21.39
N VAL A 679 15.97 -8.41 20.10
CA VAL A 679 16.94 -7.44 19.58
C VAL A 679 16.18 -6.42 18.72
N THR A 680 16.49 -5.15 18.90
CA THR A 680 15.86 -4.04 18.15
C THR A 680 16.92 -3.09 17.60
N ALA A 681 16.68 -2.57 16.40
CA ALA A 681 17.32 -1.38 15.87
C ALA A 681 16.31 -0.23 15.91
N GLU A 682 16.72 0.89 16.47
CA GLU A 682 15.88 2.07 16.60
C GLU A 682 16.67 3.34 16.23
N LEU A 683 15.97 4.39 15.80
CA LEU A 683 16.58 5.66 15.44
C LEU A 683 17.32 6.27 16.65
N ALA A 684 18.59 6.64 16.44
CA ALA A 684 19.42 7.27 17.46
C ALA A 684 19.13 8.78 17.64
N GLY A 685 18.52 9.41 16.63
CA GLY A 685 18.08 10.81 16.61
C GLY A 685 16.83 10.99 15.74
N PRO A 686 16.18 12.17 15.76
CA PRO A 686 15.00 12.40 14.93
C PRO A 686 15.35 12.50 13.45
N THR A 687 14.40 12.19 12.59
CA THR A 687 14.43 12.39 11.13
C THR A 687 13.27 13.29 10.72
N ALA A 688 13.12 13.56 9.42
CA ALA A 688 11.96 14.32 8.90
C ALA A 688 10.62 13.57 9.05
N TRP A 689 10.63 12.27 9.32
CA TRP A 689 9.44 11.40 9.28
C TRP A 689 9.19 10.59 10.57
N ALA A 690 10.16 10.53 11.49
CA ALA A 690 10.02 9.86 12.78
C ALA A 690 10.92 10.44 13.87
N ASP A 691 10.45 10.32 15.11
CA ASP A 691 11.19 10.71 16.31
C ASP A 691 12.29 9.71 16.70
N THR A 692 13.15 10.13 17.63
CA THR A 692 14.16 9.27 18.25
C THR A 692 13.51 8.06 18.92
N GLY A 693 14.07 6.87 18.71
CA GLY A 693 13.56 5.63 19.30
C GLY A 693 12.48 4.92 18.50
N HIS A 694 12.11 5.45 17.33
CA HIS A 694 11.32 4.68 16.37
C HIS A 694 12.06 3.39 15.97
N VAL A 695 11.37 2.25 16.06
CA VAL A 695 11.93 0.92 15.79
C VAL A 695 11.86 0.65 14.29
N VAL A 696 13.02 0.49 13.64
CA VAL A 696 13.11 0.21 12.20
C VAL A 696 13.20 -1.29 11.92
N ALA A 697 13.71 -2.07 12.86
CA ALA A 697 13.83 -3.52 12.75
C ALA A 697 13.81 -4.17 14.13
N ARG A 698 13.29 -5.40 14.20
CA ARG A 698 13.34 -6.21 15.40
C ARG A 698 13.38 -7.69 15.07
N THR A 699 13.86 -8.48 16.02
CA THR A 699 13.70 -9.94 16.02
C THR A 699 13.54 -10.44 17.45
N GLN A 700 13.05 -11.66 17.60
CA GLN A 700 12.88 -12.31 18.89
C GLN A 700 13.26 -13.78 18.81
N ARG A 701 13.85 -14.29 19.89
CA ARG A 701 14.21 -15.71 20.01
C ARG A 701 13.85 -16.26 21.38
N LEU A 702 13.18 -17.42 21.42
CA LEU A 702 13.02 -18.22 22.64
C LEU A 702 14.37 -18.85 22.98
N VAL A 703 14.95 -18.50 24.13
CA VAL A 703 16.28 -18.97 24.54
C VAL A 703 16.22 -20.10 25.57
N ALA A 704 15.18 -20.14 26.39
CA ALA A 704 14.90 -21.27 27.27
C ALA A 704 13.40 -21.31 27.61
N SER A 705 12.88 -22.49 27.88
CA SER A 705 11.51 -22.65 28.37
C SER A 705 11.38 -23.90 29.24
N ARG A 706 10.34 -23.92 30.06
CA ARG A 706 9.84 -25.12 30.72
C ARG A 706 8.36 -25.25 30.44
N GLU A 707 7.95 -26.39 29.91
CA GLU A 707 6.55 -26.64 29.55
C GLU A 707 5.62 -26.48 30.77
N ALA A 708 4.43 -25.90 30.53
CA ALA A 708 3.40 -25.81 31.56
C ALA A 708 2.88 -27.21 31.89
N GLU A 709 2.86 -27.56 33.17
CA GLU A 709 2.32 -28.84 33.61
C GLU A 709 0.80 -28.87 33.43
N VAL A 710 0.28 -29.99 32.90
CA VAL A 710 -1.17 -30.22 32.87
C VAL A 710 -1.65 -30.41 34.31
N PRO A 711 -2.54 -29.55 34.83
CA PRO A 711 -2.94 -29.63 36.23
C PRO A 711 -3.63 -30.95 36.54
N ARG A 712 -3.37 -31.48 37.74
CA ARG A 712 -3.99 -32.73 38.20
C ARG A 712 -5.42 -32.48 38.66
N ALA A 713 -6.23 -33.54 38.59
CA ALA A 713 -7.58 -33.50 39.15
C ALA A 713 -7.55 -33.10 40.63
N SER A 714 -8.44 -32.18 41.00
CA SER A 714 -8.62 -31.75 42.38
C SER A 714 -9.14 -32.90 43.24
N ARG A 715 -8.96 -32.79 44.55
CA ARG A 715 -9.60 -33.70 45.52
C ARG A 715 -11.09 -33.40 45.69
N GLN A 716 -11.53 -32.21 45.29
CA GLN A 716 -12.95 -31.83 45.28
C GLN A 716 -13.64 -32.40 44.04
N GLY A 717 -14.96 -32.57 44.13
CA GLY A 717 -15.78 -33.11 43.06
C GLY A 717 -17.04 -32.28 42.85
N TRP A 718 -18.09 -32.94 42.39
CA TRP A 718 -19.38 -32.31 42.13
C TRP A 718 -20.11 -31.85 43.40
N ASP A 719 -20.72 -30.68 43.34
CA ASP A 719 -21.77 -30.21 44.26
C ASP A 719 -23.06 -29.98 43.45
N GLY A 720 -23.92 -31.01 43.38
CA GLY A 720 -25.10 -31.00 42.53
C GLY A 720 -24.76 -30.94 41.03
N ASP A 721 -25.09 -29.81 40.41
CA ASP A 721 -24.76 -29.48 39.01
C ASP A 721 -23.51 -28.60 38.87
N ARG A 722 -22.85 -28.28 39.99
CA ARG A 722 -21.62 -27.49 40.02
C ARG A 722 -20.38 -28.39 40.07
N LEU A 723 -19.37 -28.00 39.31
CA LEU A 723 -18.02 -28.54 39.35
C LEU A 723 -17.06 -27.36 39.56
N GLY A 724 -16.64 -27.17 40.81
CA GLY A 724 -15.93 -25.94 41.23
C GLY A 724 -16.81 -24.69 41.06
N GLU A 725 -16.32 -23.73 40.28
CA GLU A 725 -17.04 -22.48 39.95
C GLU A 725 -17.91 -22.59 38.68
N GLY A 726 -17.87 -23.73 37.99
CA GLY A 726 -18.66 -24.00 36.79
C GLY A 726 -19.98 -24.70 37.11
N THR A 727 -21.06 -24.30 36.46
CA THR A 727 -22.36 -24.98 36.52
C THR A 727 -22.67 -25.64 35.19
N PHE A 728 -23.06 -26.91 35.22
CA PHE A 728 -23.27 -27.75 34.03
C PHE A 728 -24.69 -28.28 33.93
N THR A 729 -25.26 -28.28 32.74
CA THR A 729 -26.55 -28.93 32.48
C THR A 729 -26.44 -30.46 32.56
N ALA A 730 -27.57 -31.16 32.60
CA ALA A 730 -27.61 -32.61 32.45
C ALA A 730 -27.08 -33.10 31.07
N ARG A 731 -26.98 -32.19 30.08
CA ARG A 731 -26.38 -32.43 28.76
C ARG A 731 -24.87 -32.19 28.72
N GLY A 732 -24.26 -31.77 29.83
CA GLY A 732 -22.83 -31.52 29.94
C GLY A 732 -22.39 -30.15 29.43
N ASP A 733 -23.34 -29.25 29.12
CA ASP A 733 -23.05 -27.90 28.66
C ASP A 733 -22.71 -27.00 29.85
N LEU A 734 -21.64 -26.20 29.75
CA LEU A 734 -21.33 -25.15 30.73
C LEU A 734 -22.31 -23.99 30.52
N VAL A 735 -23.01 -23.58 31.59
CA VAL A 735 -24.01 -22.47 31.56
C VAL A 735 -23.63 -21.28 32.44
N SER A 736 -22.67 -21.47 33.35
CA SER A 736 -22.15 -20.41 34.20
C SER A 736 -20.72 -20.73 34.61
N TRP A 737 -19.85 -19.71 34.64
CA TRP A 737 -18.50 -19.76 35.20
C TRP A 737 -18.30 -18.54 36.12
N LYS A 738 -17.84 -18.76 37.36
CA LYS A 738 -17.65 -17.68 38.36
C LYS A 738 -18.89 -16.82 38.61
N GLY A 739 -20.08 -17.42 38.47
CA GLY A 739 -21.36 -16.72 38.63
C GLY A 739 -21.78 -15.86 37.45
N HIS A 740 -21.03 -15.89 36.34
CA HIS A 740 -21.38 -15.22 35.09
C HIS A 740 -21.93 -16.24 34.09
N GLU A 741 -22.96 -15.83 33.34
CA GLU A 741 -23.51 -16.63 32.26
C GLU A 741 -22.46 -16.86 31.16
N VAL A 742 -22.29 -18.11 30.77
CA VAL A 742 -21.38 -18.53 29.69
C VAL A 742 -22.05 -19.64 28.91
N ALA A 743 -21.90 -19.69 27.60
CA ALA A 743 -22.25 -20.86 26.80
C ALA A 743 -21.03 -21.40 26.05
N GLY A 744 -20.88 -22.71 26.01
CA GLY A 744 -19.78 -23.38 25.29
C GLY A 744 -19.16 -24.55 26.08
N PRO A 745 -18.08 -25.15 25.57
CA PRO A 745 -17.46 -24.93 24.27
C PRO A 745 -18.35 -25.39 23.12
N ARG A 746 -18.29 -24.70 21.99
CA ARG A 746 -18.84 -25.16 20.72
C ARG A 746 -17.74 -25.23 19.68
N LEU A 747 -17.50 -26.40 19.08
CA LEU A 747 -16.63 -26.48 17.91
C LEU A 747 -17.06 -25.47 16.84
N GLU A 748 -16.13 -24.68 16.34
CA GLU A 748 -16.32 -23.81 15.19
C GLU A 748 -15.30 -24.17 14.11
N LEU A 749 -15.76 -24.28 12.86
CA LEU A 749 -14.90 -24.44 11.69
C LEU A 749 -15.00 -23.25 10.74
N TRP A 750 -16.06 -22.46 10.83
CA TRP A 750 -16.29 -21.27 10.00
C TRP A 750 -15.51 -20.07 10.51
N ARG A 751 -14.94 -19.26 9.60
CA ARG A 751 -14.57 -17.86 9.83
C ARG A 751 -15.36 -16.96 8.90
N ALA A 752 -15.54 -15.68 9.25
CA ALA A 752 -16.12 -14.72 8.30
C ALA A 752 -15.14 -14.58 7.13
N PRO A 753 -15.53 -14.93 5.89
CA PRO A 753 -14.58 -14.97 4.78
C PRO A 753 -13.89 -13.62 4.60
N THR A 754 -12.57 -13.66 4.45
CA THR A 754 -11.82 -12.49 3.99
C THR A 754 -12.14 -12.19 2.53
N ASP A 755 -11.68 -11.05 2.02
CA ASP A 755 -11.77 -10.77 0.59
C ASP A 755 -11.01 -11.83 -0.24
N ASN A 756 -9.84 -12.25 0.24
CA ASN A 756 -9.06 -13.34 -0.35
C ASN A 756 -9.79 -14.70 -0.34
N ASP A 757 -10.57 -14.99 0.71
CA ASP A 757 -11.40 -16.20 0.76
C ASP A 757 -12.58 -16.15 -0.22
N SER A 758 -13.07 -14.94 -0.53
CA SER A 758 -14.31 -14.68 -1.25
C SER A 758 -14.13 -14.55 -2.76
N LEU A 759 -12.92 -14.27 -3.21
CA LEU A 759 -12.55 -14.02 -4.60
C LEU A 759 -11.69 -15.15 -5.17
N ALA A 760 -11.63 -15.24 -6.50
CA ALA A 760 -10.94 -16.31 -7.22
C ALA A 760 -10.26 -15.77 -8.49
N SER A 761 -9.57 -14.63 -8.36
CA SER A 761 -8.95 -13.94 -9.50
C SER A 761 -7.76 -14.71 -10.08
N GLN A 762 -7.14 -15.60 -9.30
CA GLN A 762 -6.19 -16.60 -9.79
C GLN A 762 -6.55 -18.03 -9.35
N GLY A 763 -5.85 -18.99 -9.93
CA GLY A 763 -6.11 -20.41 -9.74
C GLY A 763 -5.93 -20.89 -8.29
N GLY A 764 -6.68 -21.92 -7.93
CA GLY A 764 -6.72 -22.44 -6.56
C GLY A 764 -5.68 -23.54 -6.33
N TYR A 765 -4.85 -23.37 -5.30
CA TYR A 765 -3.90 -24.39 -4.83
C TYR A 765 -4.57 -25.47 -4.00
N GLU A 766 -5.81 -25.22 -3.55
CA GLU A 766 -6.60 -26.21 -2.83
C GLU A 766 -7.00 -27.43 -3.69
N THR A 767 -7.04 -27.29 -5.02
CA THR A 767 -7.45 -28.37 -5.94
C THR A 767 -6.34 -28.84 -6.88
N ALA A 768 -5.23 -28.10 -6.98
CA ALA A 768 -4.07 -28.49 -7.77
C ALA A 768 -2.78 -28.08 -7.07
N ASP A 769 -1.77 -28.95 -7.13
CA ASP A 769 -0.45 -28.70 -6.54
C ASP A 769 0.29 -27.58 -7.31
N PRO A 770 0.63 -26.45 -6.67
CA PRO A 770 1.35 -25.36 -7.32
C PRO A 770 2.68 -25.80 -7.94
N VAL A 771 3.37 -26.80 -7.39
CA VAL A 771 4.62 -27.32 -7.96
C VAL A 771 4.36 -27.97 -9.32
N LEU A 772 3.27 -28.73 -9.45
CA LEU A 772 2.91 -29.41 -10.69
C LEU A 772 2.35 -28.45 -11.75
N THR A 773 1.66 -27.39 -11.31
CA THR A 773 1.07 -26.37 -12.17
C THR A 773 1.98 -25.17 -12.41
N LYS A 774 3.23 -25.20 -11.92
CA LYS A 774 4.19 -24.07 -12.02
C LYS A 774 3.64 -22.76 -11.43
N GLY A 775 2.96 -22.85 -10.30
CA GLY A 775 2.39 -21.73 -9.56
C GLY A 775 1.02 -21.27 -10.05
N VAL A 776 0.45 -21.84 -11.10
CA VAL A 776 -0.86 -21.38 -11.61
C VAL A 776 -2.03 -21.86 -10.76
N GLY A 777 -1.92 -23.03 -10.12
CA GLY A 777 -3.04 -23.70 -9.48
C GLY A 777 -4.05 -24.22 -10.49
N GLU A 778 -5.26 -24.54 -10.03
CA GLU A 778 -6.39 -24.88 -10.88
C GLU A 778 -7.12 -23.60 -11.29
N PRO A 779 -7.10 -23.19 -12.58
CA PRO A 779 -7.62 -21.89 -13.00
C PRO A 779 -9.11 -21.69 -12.70
N ASP A 780 -9.90 -22.76 -12.81
CA ASP A 780 -11.36 -22.72 -12.64
C ASP A 780 -11.80 -23.06 -11.21
N ALA A 781 -10.87 -23.10 -10.25
CA ALA A 781 -11.20 -23.42 -8.86
C ALA A 781 -12.07 -22.33 -8.23
N PRO A 782 -13.25 -22.66 -7.65
CA PRO A 782 -14.07 -21.69 -6.94
C PRO A 782 -13.31 -21.02 -5.78
N ALA A 783 -13.78 -19.85 -5.36
CA ALA A 783 -13.31 -19.21 -4.14
C ALA A 783 -13.51 -20.12 -2.92
N SER A 784 -12.59 -20.05 -1.94
CA SER A 784 -12.61 -20.88 -0.73
C SER A 784 -13.94 -20.76 0.01
N ALA A 785 -14.47 -19.54 0.14
CA ALA A 785 -15.74 -19.26 0.78
C ALA A 785 -16.93 -19.96 0.13
N VAL A 786 -16.93 -20.13 -1.20
CA VAL A 786 -17.97 -20.88 -1.92
C VAL A 786 -17.91 -22.34 -1.51
N ARG A 787 -16.72 -22.94 -1.56
CA ARG A 787 -16.52 -24.36 -1.21
C ARG A 787 -16.84 -24.64 0.27
N TRP A 788 -16.48 -23.74 1.17
CA TRP A 788 -16.82 -23.82 2.60
C TRP A 788 -18.33 -23.79 2.83
N ARG A 789 -19.06 -22.88 2.16
CA ARG A 789 -20.53 -22.80 2.23
C ARG A 789 -21.21 -24.02 1.62
N GLU A 790 -20.68 -24.56 0.51
CA GLU A 790 -21.17 -25.80 -0.08
C GLU A 790 -21.02 -27.00 0.86
N ARG A 791 -19.95 -27.05 1.65
CA ARG A 791 -19.77 -28.04 2.72
C ARG A 791 -20.49 -27.68 4.03
N GLY A 792 -21.16 -26.53 4.06
CA GLY A 792 -22.02 -26.08 5.14
C GLY A 792 -21.26 -25.71 6.43
N LEU A 793 -20.00 -25.30 6.30
CA LEU A 793 -19.17 -24.94 7.46
C LEU A 793 -19.78 -23.77 8.25
N ASP A 794 -20.49 -22.85 7.58
CA ASP A 794 -21.19 -21.70 8.17
C ASP A 794 -22.42 -22.07 9.04
N ARG A 795 -22.89 -23.32 8.97
CA ARG A 795 -24.17 -23.77 9.54
C ARG A 795 -24.08 -25.14 10.21
N LEU A 796 -22.98 -25.37 10.93
CA LEU A 796 -22.76 -26.60 11.69
C LEU A 796 -23.84 -26.80 12.76
N THR A 797 -24.24 -28.05 12.95
CA THR A 797 -25.18 -28.46 14.01
C THR A 797 -24.49 -29.43 14.96
N HIS A 798 -24.77 -29.28 16.25
CA HIS A 798 -24.13 -30.05 17.32
C HIS A 798 -25.13 -31.05 17.89
N ARG A 799 -24.85 -32.34 17.72
CA ARG A 799 -25.66 -33.42 18.27
C ARG A 799 -24.92 -34.09 19.41
N LEU A 800 -25.47 -33.98 20.62
CA LEU A 800 -24.99 -34.74 21.76
C LEU A 800 -25.07 -36.25 21.49
N VAL A 801 -23.94 -36.95 21.67
CA VAL A 801 -23.84 -38.41 21.56
C VAL A 801 -23.92 -39.04 22.94
N SER A 802 -23.12 -38.55 23.89
CA SER A 802 -23.11 -39.05 25.26
C SER A 802 -22.52 -38.04 26.23
N VAL A 803 -22.92 -38.14 27.50
CA VAL A 803 -22.30 -37.45 28.64
C VAL A 803 -22.01 -38.50 29.70
N SER A 804 -20.81 -38.48 30.24
CA SER A 804 -20.45 -39.30 31.41
C SER A 804 -19.72 -38.45 32.44
N ARG A 805 -20.28 -38.36 33.65
CA ARG A 805 -19.59 -37.74 34.79
C ARG A 805 -18.56 -38.71 35.37
N THR A 806 -17.43 -38.17 35.78
CA THR A 806 -16.45 -38.82 36.66
C THR A 806 -16.52 -38.15 38.04
N ASP A 807 -15.80 -38.68 39.03
CA ASP A 807 -15.78 -38.11 40.38
C ASP A 807 -15.34 -36.63 40.39
N HIS A 808 -14.49 -36.24 39.44
CA HIS A 808 -13.84 -34.92 39.37
C HIS A 808 -14.08 -34.20 38.03
N GLY A 809 -15.06 -34.63 37.23
CA GLY A 809 -15.19 -34.12 35.87
C GLY A 809 -16.38 -34.65 35.09
N LEU A 810 -16.38 -34.34 33.79
CA LEU A 810 -17.27 -34.98 32.81
C LEU A 810 -16.59 -35.10 31.46
N GLU A 811 -16.99 -36.13 30.71
CA GLU A 811 -16.72 -36.26 29.28
C GLU A 811 -18.03 -36.07 28.51
N GLN A 812 -18.04 -35.11 27.58
CA GLN A 812 -19.12 -34.82 26.66
C GLN A 812 -18.66 -35.17 25.25
N ARG A 813 -19.39 -36.08 24.58
CA ARG A 813 -19.16 -36.43 23.17
C ARG A 813 -20.24 -35.82 22.30
N VAL A 814 -19.82 -35.06 21.30
CA VAL A 814 -20.68 -34.34 20.38
C VAL A 814 -20.31 -34.73 18.96
N ARG A 815 -21.30 -34.99 18.11
CA ARG A 815 -21.09 -35.09 16.67
C ARG A 815 -21.50 -33.77 16.03
N VAL A 816 -20.57 -33.16 15.31
CA VAL A 816 -20.76 -31.86 14.65
C VAL A 816 -20.78 -32.07 13.15
N ALA A 817 -21.86 -31.65 12.50
CA ALA A 817 -22.02 -31.74 11.05
C ALA A 817 -23.05 -30.72 10.56
N ALA A 818 -22.92 -30.26 9.32
CA ALA A 818 -23.93 -29.45 8.67
C ALA A 818 -25.18 -30.28 8.34
N ALA A 819 -26.34 -29.63 8.22
CA ALA A 819 -27.54 -30.28 7.71
C ALA A 819 -27.30 -30.81 6.29
N ASN A 820 -27.79 -32.04 6.02
CA ASN A 820 -27.59 -32.78 4.76
C ASN A 820 -26.13 -33.14 4.44
N SER A 821 -25.24 -33.20 5.45
CA SER A 821 -23.83 -33.61 5.26
C SER A 821 -23.57 -35.04 5.74
N GLY A 822 -22.79 -35.80 4.95
CA GLY A 822 -22.16 -37.07 5.35
C GLY A 822 -20.77 -36.92 6.01
N TRP A 823 -20.35 -35.69 6.28
CA TRP A 823 -19.00 -35.29 6.67
C TRP A 823 -19.14 -34.45 7.95
N GLY A 824 -18.16 -34.52 8.83
CA GLY A 824 -18.23 -33.81 10.09
C GLY A 824 -17.05 -34.08 11.00
N VAL A 825 -17.24 -33.77 12.27
CA VAL A 825 -16.23 -33.92 13.32
C VAL A 825 -16.87 -34.58 14.53
N ASP A 826 -16.26 -35.66 15.00
CA ASP A 826 -16.54 -36.21 16.32
C ASP A 826 -15.68 -35.47 17.34
N VAL A 827 -16.34 -34.79 18.27
CA VAL A 827 -15.71 -33.94 19.28
C VAL A 827 -15.90 -34.54 20.65
N THR A 828 -14.82 -34.64 21.41
CA THR A 828 -14.85 -35.03 22.82
C THR A 828 -14.32 -33.89 23.66
N HIS A 829 -15.18 -33.29 24.49
CA HIS A 829 -14.81 -32.33 25.52
C HIS A 829 -14.67 -33.06 26.85
N ARG A 830 -13.47 -33.04 27.43
CA ARG A 830 -13.21 -33.56 28.77
C ARG A 830 -12.95 -32.40 29.71
N TRP A 831 -13.87 -32.23 30.64
CA TRP A 831 -13.76 -31.29 31.74
C TRP A 831 -13.21 -32.00 32.96
N THR A 832 -12.16 -31.47 33.55
CA THR A 832 -11.57 -31.95 34.80
C THR A 832 -11.44 -30.76 35.74
N LEU A 833 -12.00 -30.88 36.95
CA LEU A 833 -11.74 -29.93 38.02
C LEU A 833 -10.31 -30.11 38.49
N THR A 834 -9.56 -29.02 38.54
CA THR A 834 -8.19 -28.96 39.04
C THR A 834 -8.11 -27.91 40.14
N ASP A 835 -6.99 -27.87 40.86
CA ASP A 835 -6.80 -26.83 41.89
C ASP A 835 -6.59 -25.43 41.25
N ASP A 836 -6.33 -25.37 39.93
CA ASP A 836 -6.13 -24.15 39.15
C ASP A 836 -7.37 -23.71 38.35
N GLY A 837 -8.47 -24.47 38.42
CA GLY A 837 -9.72 -24.16 37.69
C GLY A 837 -10.33 -25.37 36.98
N LEU A 838 -10.99 -25.14 35.84
CA LEU A 838 -11.54 -26.19 34.98
C LEU A 838 -10.63 -26.42 33.77
N LEU A 839 -9.98 -27.58 33.74
CA LEU A 839 -9.26 -28.05 32.56
C LEU A 839 -10.26 -28.59 31.53
N LEU A 840 -10.29 -27.97 30.36
CA LEU A 840 -10.96 -28.46 29.16
C LEU A 840 -9.92 -29.03 28.20
N GLN A 841 -9.97 -30.34 27.98
CA GLN A 841 -9.31 -30.99 26.85
C GLN A 841 -10.35 -31.22 25.74
N THR A 842 -10.05 -30.77 24.53
CA THR A 842 -10.89 -31.02 23.35
C THR A 842 -10.13 -31.89 22.37
N ASP A 843 -10.71 -33.05 22.03
CA ASP A 843 -10.28 -33.86 20.88
C ASP A 843 -11.30 -33.71 19.76
N ALA A 844 -10.86 -33.33 18.58
CA ALA A 844 -11.68 -33.19 17.38
C ALA A 844 -11.17 -34.15 16.31
N VAL A 845 -11.98 -35.12 15.92
CA VAL A 845 -11.63 -36.15 14.94
C VAL A 845 -12.56 -36.04 13.73
N PRO A 846 -12.07 -35.62 12.55
CA PRO A 846 -12.89 -35.56 11.35
C PRO A 846 -13.36 -36.96 10.93
N PHE A 847 -14.57 -37.04 10.37
CA PHE A 847 -15.09 -38.19 9.66
C PHE A 847 -15.73 -37.76 8.33
N GLY A 848 -15.92 -38.72 7.42
CA GLY A 848 -16.26 -38.42 6.03
C GLY A 848 -15.00 -38.14 5.22
N ALA A 849 -15.16 -37.90 3.92
CA ALA A 849 -14.06 -37.85 2.98
C ALA A 849 -13.68 -36.42 2.58
N TRP A 850 -13.37 -35.55 3.56
CA TRP A 850 -13.11 -34.12 3.38
C TRP A 850 -12.27 -33.80 2.14
N ASP A 851 -12.77 -32.83 1.37
CA ASP A 851 -12.24 -32.39 0.09
C ASP A 851 -12.12 -30.87 0.02
N VAL A 852 -12.24 -30.19 1.16
CA VAL A 852 -12.06 -28.74 1.30
C VAL A 852 -11.17 -28.46 2.52
N THR A 853 -10.38 -27.39 2.45
CA THR A 853 -9.71 -26.81 3.62
C THR A 853 -10.72 -26.32 4.64
N TRP A 854 -10.27 -26.14 5.88
CA TRP A 854 -11.05 -25.49 6.92
C TRP A 854 -10.54 -24.07 7.16
N PRO A 855 -11.41 -23.07 7.32
CA PRO A 855 -10.99 -21.72 7.70
C PRO A 855 -10.34 -21.68 9.09
N ARG A 856 -10.88 -22.47 10.02
CA ARG A 856 -10.34 -22.63 11.39
C ARG A 856 -10.68 -24.00 11.96
N ILE A 857 -10.06 -24.32 13.09
CA ILE A 857 -10.55 -25.34 14.02
C ILE A 857 -10.35 -24.86 15.45
N GLY A 858 -11.46 -24.66 16.15
CA GLY A 858 -11.43 -24.14 17.51
C GLY A 858 -12.72 -24.39 18.26
N VAL A 859 -12.79 -23.87 19.48
CA VAL A 859 -14.03 -23.81 20.25
C VAL A 859 -14.40 -22.37 20.57
N ARG A 860 -15.68 -22.05 20.43
CA ARG A 860 -16.28 -20.78 20.80
C ARG A 860 -16.93 -20.85 22.18
N PHE A 861 -16.77 -19.77 22.93
CA PHE A 861 -17.50 -19.45 24.15
C PHE A 861 -18.25 -18.13 23.97
N ASP A 862 -19.52 -18.13 24.37
CA ASP A 862 -20.37 -16.94 24.36
C ASP A 862 -20.35 -16.37 25.80
N LEU A 863 -19.74 -15.20 25.96
CA LEU A 863 -19.54 -14.51 27.24
C LEU A 863 -20.56 -13.36 27.39
N PRO A 864 -20.76 -12.81 28.60
CA PRO A 864 -21.65 -11.66 28.80
C PRO A 864 -21.20 -10.44 27.99
N ALA A 865 -22.14 -9.69 27.40
CA ALA A 865 -21.84 -8.46 26.65
C ALA A 865 -21.00 -7.44 27.44
N SER A 866 -21.10 -7.42 28.77
CA SER A 866 -20.28 -6.54 29.63
C SER A 866 -18.77 -6.76 29.49
N VAL A 867 -18.35 -7.91 28.95
CA VAL A 867 -16.94 -8.18 28.62
C VAL A 867 -16.42 -7.22 27.55
N LEU A 868 -17.28 -6.77 26.62
CA LEU A 868 -16.90 -5.83 25.57
C LEU A 868 -16.48 -4.46 26.11
N ASP A 869 -16.87 -4.13 27.34
CA ASP A 869 -16.54 -2.86 27.99
C ASP A 869 -15.33 -3.00 28.94
N THR A 870 -14.56 -4.08 28.81
CA THR A 870 -13.35 -4.36 29.60
C THR A 870 -12.09 -4.36 28.73
N ASP A 871 -10.94 -4.41 29.39
CA ASP A 871 -9.66 -4.68 28.75
C ASP A 871 -9.38 -6.19 28.75
N ALA A 872 -8.77 -6.67 27.68
CA ALA A 872 -8.13 -7.97 27.61
C ALA A 872 -6.62 -7.80 27.82
N SER A 873 -6.05 -8.58 28.74
CA SER A 873 -4.60 -8.70 28.93
C SER A 873 -4.16 -10.11 28.60
N TRP A 874 -3.11 -10.29 27.80
CA TRP A 874 -2.63 -11.61 27.44
C TRP A 874 -1.11 -11.71 27.39
N PHE A 875 -0.62 -12.92 27.63
CA PHE A 875 0.74 -13.36 27.30
C PHE A 875 0.62 -14.34 26.12
N GLY A 876 1.23 -14.00 24.99
CA GLY A 876 1.05 -14.71 23.72
C GLY A 876 1.66 -13.90 22.57
N THR A 877 1.25 -14.15 21.33
CA THR A 877 1.64 -13.29 20.21
C THR A 877 0.84 -11.98 20.17
N GLY A 878 1.43 -10.92 19.63
CA GLY A 878 0.76 -9.63 19.45
C GLY A 878 1.73 -8.50 19.08
N PRO A 879 1.31 -7.22 19.19
CA PRO A 879 0.01 -6.78 19.72
C PRO A 879 -1.16 -6.91 18.72
N ALA A 880 -0.89 -6.83 17.43
CA ALA A 880 -1.86 -6.95 16.35
C ALA A 880 -2.28 -8.41 16.12
N GLU A 881 -3.22 -8.62 15.20
CA GLU A 881 -3.54 -9.96 14.70
C GLU A 881 -2.38 -10.58 13.91
N SER A 882 -2.34 -11.90 13.82
CA SER A 882 -1.42 -12.63 12.95
C SER A 882 -1.98 -13.99 12.55
N TYR A 883 -1.62 -14.46 11.36
CA TYR A 883 -2.13 -15.70 10.74
C TYR A 883 -0.97 -16.59 10.27
N ALA A 884 -1.29 -17.75 9.70
CA ALA A 884 -0.31 -18.79 9.37
C ALA A 884 0.80 -18.30 8.40
N ASP A 885 0.47 -17.38 7.49
CA ASP A 885 1.32 -16.80 6.45
C ASP A 885 1.49 -15.28 6.60
N SER A 886 1.14 -14.71 7.77
CA SER A 886 1.34 -13.30 8.12
C SER A 886 1.62 -13.20 9.63
N SER A 887 2.89 -13.35 10.01
CA SER A 887 3.30 -13.43 11.43
C SER A 887 4.68 -12.86 11.78
N HIS A 888 5.43 -12.31 10.82
CA HIS A 888 6.75 -11.71 11.03
C HIS A 888 6.71 -10.46 11.92
N ALA A 889 5.60 -9.71 11.90
CA ALA A 889 5.38 -8.57 12.80
C ALA A 889 5.00 -9.00 14.22
N ALA A 890 4.49 -10.21 14.38
CA ALA A 890 4.03 -10.73 15.65
C ALA A 890 5.22 -11.06 16.57
N ARG A 891 5.09 -10.73 17.85
CA ARG A 891 6.09 -11.12 18.86
C ARG A 891 5.43 -11.73 20.08
N VAL A 892 6.14 -12.60 20.77
CA VAL A 892 5.68 -13.13 22.06
C VAL A 892 5.93 -12.10 23.15
N GLY A 893 4.89 -11.71 23.87
CA GLY A 893 4.99 -10.68 24.89
C GLY A 893 3.74 -10.56 25.73
N ARG A 894 3.76 -9.65 26.70
CA ARG A 894 2.57 -9.23 27.44
C ARG A 894 1.95 -8.03 26.77
N PHE A 895 0.67 -8.13 26.49
CA PHE A 895 -0.09 -7.11 25.82
C PHE A 895 -1.39 -6.85 26.58
N SER A 896 -1.95 -5.67 26.37
CA SER A 896 -3.29 -5.32 26.86
C SER A 896 -3.94 -4.36 25.88
N ALA A 897 -5.23 -4.55 25.63
CA ALA A 897 -6.04 -3.65 24.81
C ALA A 897 -7.50 -3.71 25.24
N PRO A 898 -8.28 -2.64 25.01
CA PRO A 898 -9.74 -2.71 25.10
C PRO A 898 -10.26 -3.84 24.20
N VAL A 899 -11.25 -4.61 24.65
CA VAL A 899 -11.79 -5.74 23.87
C VAL A 899 -12.27 -5.29 22.49
N ARG A 900 -12.89 -4.10 22.40
CA ARG A 900 -13.37 -3.52 21.14
C ARG A 900 -12.26 -3.10 20.17
N ALA A 901 -11.02 -2.96 20.64
CA ALA A 901 -9.88 -2.60 19.80
C ALA A 901 -9.05 -3.83 19.39
N LEU A 902 -9.52 -5.05 19.68
CA LEU A 902 -8.81 -6.28 19.32
C LEU A 902 -9.03 -6.69 17.86
N THR A 903 -10.11 -6.21 17.24
CA THR A 903 -10.48 -6.39 15.83
C THR A 903 -10.14 -5.13 15.04
N VAL A 904 -9.84 -5.31 13.76
CA VAL A 904 -9.68 -4.21 12.80
C VAL A 904 -11.04 -3.88 12.21
N ASP A 905 -11.38 -2.59 12.11
CA ASP A 905 -12.63 -2.11 11.54
C ASP A 905 -12.54 -2.00 10.01
N TYR A 906 -12.31 -3.13 9.33
CA TYR A 906 -12.36 -3.18 7.86
C TYR A 906 -13.71 -2.68 7.34
N SER A 907 -13.69 -1.84 6.29
CA SER A 907 -14.89 -1.27 5.67
C SER A 907 -15.85 -2.35 5.15
N MET A 908 -15.33 -3.51 4.73
CA MET A 908 -16.06 -4.76 4.50
C MET A 908 -15.82 -5.71 5.69
N PRO A 909 -16.80 -5.94 6.59
CA PRO A 909 -16.63 -6.81 7.75
C PRO A 909 -16.23 -8.24 7.39
N GLN A 910 -15.16 -8.74 8.00
CA GLN A 910 -14.57 -10.05 7.71
C GLN A 910 -13.87 -10.64 8.95
N GLU A 911 -13.18 -11.77 8.80
CA GLU A 911 -12.36 -12.32 9.88
C GLU A 911 -11.31 -11.30 10.33
N THR A 912 -11.18 -11.10 11.63
CA THR A 912 -10.13 -10.26 12.21
C THR A 912 -9.92 -10.56 13.71
N GLY A 913 -8.72 -10.25 14.22
CA GLY A 913 -8.37 -10.26 15.62
C GLY A 913 -7.69 -11.53 16.13
N HIS A 914 -7.35 -12.48 15.24
CA HIS A 914 -6.70 -13.73 15.63
C HIS A 914 -5.30 -13.51 16.20
N ARG A 915 -5.02 -14.11 17.37
CA ARG A 915 -3.71 -14.09 18.02
C ARG A 915 -3.29 -15.54 18.34
N PRO A 916 -2.39 -16.16 17.55
CA PRO A 916 -1.96 -17.54 17.76
C PRO A 916 -1.12 -17.70 19.03
N GLY A 917 -0.87 -18.95 19.44
CA GLY A 917 0.08 -19.24 20.50
C GLY A 917 -0.22 -18.52 21.82
N LEU A 918 -1.47 -18.50 22.27
CA LEU A 918 -1.85 -17.98 23.58
C LEU A 918 -1.10 -18.75 24.67
N ARG A 919 -0.66 -18.08 25.73
CA ARG A 919 -0.21 -18.70 26.99
C ARG A 919 -1.26 -18.46 28.07
N THR A 920 -1.62 -17.20 28.27
CA THR A 920 -2.65 -16.77 29.23
C THR A 920 -3.40 -15.56 28.69
N LEU A 921 -4.72 -15.55 28.81
CA LEU A 921 -5.62 -14.43 28.54
C LEU A 921 -6.41 -14.14 29.82
N SER A 922 -6.52 -12.88 30.20
CA SER A 922 -7.41 -12.39 31.24
C SER A 922 -8.33 -11.33 30.64
N VAL A 923 -9.64 -11.52 30.78
CA VAL A 923 -10.66 -10.60 30.27
C VAL A 923 -11.87 -10.60 31.20
N GLY A 924 -12.17 -9.43 31.79
CA GLY A 924 -13.16 -9.33 32.86
C GLY A 924 -12.90 -10.35 33.99
N PRO A 925 -13.89 -11.18 34.39
CA PRO A 925 -13.71 -12.22 35.42
C PRO A 925 -13.08 -13.52 34.88
N PHE A 926 -12.81 -13.61 33.58
CA PHE A 926 -12.38 -14.83 32.91
C PHE A 926 -10.86 -14.86 32.76
N THR A 927 -10.24 -15.98 33.11
CA THR A 927 -8.84 -16.27 32.77
C THR A 927 -8.78 -17.58 32.00
N VAL A 928 -8.05 -17.60 30.90
CA VAL A 928 -7.82 -18.78 30.06
C VAL A 928 -6.33 -18.99 29.91
N SER A 929 -5.85 -20.20 30.20
CA SER A 929 -4.44 -20.57 30.00
C SER A 929 -4.31 -21.82 29.14
N THR A 930 -3.40 -21.83 28.18
CA THR A 930 -3.09 -23.04 27.40
C THR A 930 -2.14 -23.93 28.18
N VAL A 931 -2.33 -25.24 28.15
CA VAL A 931 -1.43 -26.21 28.80
C VAL A 931 -1.03 -27.33 27.83
N GLY A 932 0.12 -27.95 28.09
CA GLY A 932 0.73 -28.93 27.20
C GLY A 932 1.44 -28.30 26.00
N ALA A 933 1.89 -29.14 25.08
CA ALA A 933 2.75 -28.73 23.96
C ALA A 933 2.03 -27.91 22.88
N HIS A 934 0.73 -28.15 22.65
CA HIS A 934 -0.04 -27.42 21.63
C HIS A 934 -0.70 -26.19 22.24
N ARG A 935 -0.39 -25.00 21.70
CA ARG A 935 -1.00 -23.73 22.13
C ARG A 935 -2.10 -23.32 21.18
N ALA A 936 -3.32 -23.16 21.70
CA ALA A 936 -4.40 -22.51 20.97
C ALA A 936 -4.09 -21.01 20.79
N GLY A 937 -4.60 -20.39 19.75
CA GLY A 937 -4.76 -18.94 19.65
C GLY A 937 -6.10 -18.47 20.23
N PHE A 938 -6.34 -17.16 20.20
CA PHE A 938 -7.64 -16.60 20.55
C PHE A 938 -8.09 -15.47 19.63
N THR A 939 -9.41 -15.29 19.56
CA THR A 939 -10.09 -14.12 19.00
C THR A 939 -11.19 -13.71 19.96
N LEU A 940 -11.34 -12.40 20.22
CA LEU A 940 -12.45 -11.82 20.98
C LEU A 940 -13.21 -10.86 20.07
N SER A 941 -14.49 -11.14 19.81
CA SER A 941 -15.32 -10.35 18.90
C SER A 941 -16.68 -10.01 19.51
N PRO A 942 -17.26 -8.82 19.21
CA PRO A 942 -18.65 -8.51 19.55
C PRO A 942 -19.69 -9.34 18.78
N TRP A 943 -19.28 -10.00 17.70
CA TRP A 943 -20.17 -10.72 16.79
C TRP A 943 -19.66 -12.13 16.50
N THR A 944 -20.57 -13.02 16.15
CA THR A 944 -20.21 -14.34 15.62
C THR A 944 -19.60 -14.21 14.23
N ALA A 945 -18.79 -15.18 13.81
CA ALA A 945 -18.24 -15.24 12.45
C ALA A 945 -19.34 -15.30 11.37
N GLN A 946 -20.52 -15.81 11.73
CA GLN A 946 -21.69 -15.87 10.86
C GLN A 946 -22.40 -14.52 10.71
N GLU A 947 -22.39 -13.68 11.76
CA GLU A 947 -22.92 -12.30 11.69
C GLU A 947 -21.98 -11.40 10.90
N LEU A 948 -20.67 -11.47 11.19
CA LEU A 948 -19.65 -10.75 10.44
C LEU A 948 -19.72 -11.06 8.95
N GLY A 949 -19.70 -12.34 8.56
CA GLY A 949 -19.73 -12.75 7.15
C GLY A 949 -21.05 -12.54 6.40
N ARG A 950 -22.03 -11.83 7.00
CA ARG A 950 -23.29 -11.41 6.35
C ARG A 950 -23.38 -9.91 6.16
N ALA A 951 -22.63 -9.12 6.92
CA ALA A 951 -22.64 -7.67 6.82
C ALA A 951 -21.75 -7.23 5.66
N MET A 952 -22.25 -6.28 4.87
CA MET A 952 -21.48 -5.62 3.81
C MET A 952 -20.79 -4.37 4.36
N HIS A 953 -21.33 -3.78 5.43
CA HIS A 953 -20.77 -2.62 6.10
C HIS A 953 -20.82 -2.75 7.63
N PRO A 954 -19.91 -2.10 8.39
CA PRO A 954 -19.92 -2.15 9.85
C PRO A 954 -21.23 -1.68 10.48
N TYR A 955 -21.92 -0.69 9.89
CA TYR A 955 -23.19 -0.18 10.42
C TYR A 955 -24.36 -1.16 10.32
N GLU A 956 -24.22 -2.23 9.51
CA GLU A 956 -25.24 -3.28 9.35
C GLU A 956 -25.16 -4.36 10.43
N LEU A 957 -24.07 -4.38 11.20
CA LEU A 957 -23.88 -5.35 12.27
C LEU A 957 -24.91 -5.11 13.39
N PRO A 958 -25.52 -6.17 13.94
CA PRO A 958 -26.53 -6.04 14.98
C PRO A 958 -25.92 -5.50 16.27
N THR A 959 -26.75 -4.99 17.18
CA THR A 959 -26.27 -4.66 18.53
C THR A 959 -25.72 -5.93 19.21
N PRO A 960 -24.48 -5.92 19.74
CA PRO A 960 -23.89 -7.10 20.37
C PRO A 960 -24.69 -7.58 21.59
N GLU A 961 -25.08 -8.85 21.59
CA GLU A 961 -25.73 -9.51 22.74
C GLU A 961 -24.72 -10.24 23.65
N HIS A 962 -23.54 -10.55 23.12
CA HIS A 962 -22.48 -11.31 23.79
C HIS A 962 -21.09 -10.80 23.37
N ALA A 963 -20.06 -11.22 24.12
CA ALA A 963 -18.69 -11.25 23.61
C ALA A 963 -18.34 -12.68 23.24
N TYR A 964 -17.83 -12.91 22.03
CA TYR A 964 -17.50 -14.24 21.54
C TYR A 964 -16.00 -14.47 21.64
N LEU A 965 -15.60 -15.43 22.50
CA LEU A 965 -14.23 -15.90 22.63
C LEU A 965 -14.04 -17.16 21.80
N TYR A 966 -13.21 -17.08 20.77
CA TYR A 966 -12.73 -18.25 20.02
C TYR A 966 -11.38 -18.68 20.60
N LEU A 967 -11.22 -19.98 20.83
CA LEU A 967 -9.96 -20.62 21.18
C LEU A 967 -9.59 -21.60 20.07
N ASP A 968 -8.81 -21.11 19.11
CA ASP A 968 -8.51 -21.81 17.87
C ASP A 968 -7.25 -22.65 18.01
N ALA A 969 -7.33 -23.95 17.75
CA ALA A 969 -6.15 -24.80 17.65
C ALA A 969 -5.31 -24.48 16.40
N ALA A 970 -5.97 -24.07 15.31
CA ALA A 970 -5.34 -23.59 14.09
C ALA A 970 -6.30 -22.71 13.27
N GLN A 971 -5.72 -21.83 12.45
CA GLN A 971 -6.40 -21.02 11.44
C GLN A 971 -5.72 -21.21 10.09
N HIS A 972 -6.49 -21.05 9.02
CA HIS A 972 -5.98 -21.00 7.65
C HIS A 972 -5.18 -19.71 7.41
N GLY A 973 -4.23 -19.75 6.47
CA GLY A 973 -3.58 -18.54 5.95
C GLY A 973 -4.54 -17.56 5.26
N LEU A 974 -3.99 -16.43 4.83
CA LEU A 974 -4.69 -15.31 4.20
C LEU A 974 -4.52 -15.32 2.68
N GLY A 975 -3.29 -15.60 2.19
CA GLY A 975 -2.94 -15.49 0.78
C GLY A 975 -3.12 -14.06 0.25
N SER A 976 -3.32 -13.94 -1.05
CA SER A 976 -3.64 -12.67 -1.73
C SER A 976 -4.61 -12.89 -2.91
N ARG A 977 -5.47 -13.91 -2.81
CA ARG A 977 -6.29 -14.42 -3.94
C ARG A 977 -7.37 -13.46 -4.44
N ALA A 978 -7.60 -12.34 -3.75
CA ALA A 978 -8.39 -11.22 -4.27
C ALA A 978 -7.81 -10.72 -5.60
N CYS A 979 -6.49 -10.56 -5.68
CA CYS A 979 -5.74 -10.37 -6.92
C CYS A 979 -4.30 -10.84 -6.71
N GLY A 980 -4.02 -12.13 -6.92
CA GLY A 980 -2.76 -12.73 -6.49
C GLY A 980 -2.90 -14.21 -6.19
N LEU A 981 -1.93 -14.78 -5.47
CA LEU A 981 -1.87 -16.22 -5.27
C LEU A 981 -2.80 -16.68 -4.14
N ASP A 982 -3.32 -17.89 -4.31
CA ASP A 982 -3.99 -18.64 -3.24
C ASP A 982 -3.04 -18.93 -2.07
N VAL A 983 -3.59 -19.27 -0.91
CA VAL A 983 -2.81 -19.65 0.28
C VAL A 983 -1.88 -20.81 -0.06
N LEU A 984 -0.59 -20.66 0.24
CA LEU A 984 0.41 -21.70 -0.07
C LEU A 984 0.10 -22.99 0.69
N PRO A 985 0.39 -24.18 0.12
CA PRO A 985 0.05 -25.47 0.71
C PRO A 985 0.48 -25.66 2.18
N GLU A 986 1.63 -25.13 2.58
CA GLU A 986 2.18 -25.18 3.94
C GLU A 986 1.36 -24.36 4.96
N HIS A 987 0.56 -23.40 4.49
CA HIS A 987 -0.34 -22.55 5.28
C HIS A 987 -1.82 -22.93 5.09
N GLN A 988 -2.10 -23.97 4.30
CA GLN A 988 -3.44 -24.52 4.14
C GLN A 988 -3.84 -25.39 5.34
N LEU A 989 -5.02 -25.11 5.90
CA LEU A 989 -5.54 -25.88 7.02
C LEU A 989 -6.41 -27.04 6.48
N TRP A 990 -5.77 -28.16 6.19
CA TRP A 990 -6.47 -29.39 5.77
C TRP A 990 -7.08 -30.15 6.96
N PRO A 991 -8.25 -30.80 6.78
CA PRO A 991 -8.91 -31.55 7.85
C PRO A 991 -8.05 -32.68 8.41
N GLN A 992 -7.74 -32.60 9.70
CA GLN A 992 -7.01 -33.62 10.46
C GLN A 992 -7.50 -33.68 11.90
N ALA A 993 -7.03 -34.65 12.68
CA ALA A 993 -7.37 -34.74 14.09
C ALA A 993 -6.58 -33.71 14.90
N PHE A 994 -7.27 -32.97 15.78
CA PHE A 994 -6.66 -32.01 16.69
C PHE A 994 -6.96 -32.37 18.14
N SER A 995 -6.00 -32.12 19.02
CA SER A 995 -6.17 -32.20 20.47
C SER A 995 -5.50 -30.99 21.11
N TRP A 996 -6.24 -30.25 21.93
CA TRP A 996 -5.70 -29.10 22.66
C TRP A 996 -6.37 -29.00 24.03
N SER A 997 -5.65 -28.34 24.94
CA SER A 997 -6.08 -28.21 26.33
C SER A 997 -5.96 -26.78 26.83
N VAL A 998 -7.01 -26.31 27.48
CA VAL A 998 -7.05 -24.99 28.12
C VAL A 998 -7.58 -25.12 29.55
N VAL A 999 -7.07 -24.31 30.45
CA VAL A 999 -7.58 -24.17 31.81
C VAL A 999 -8.38 -22.88 31.87
N LEU A 1000 -9.65 -22.99 32.26
CA LEU A 1000 -10.48 -21.87 32.66
C LEU A 1000 -10.22 -21.64 34.15
N GLY A 1001 -9.50 -20.56 34.45
CA GLY A 1001 -9.03 -20.21 35.79
C GLY A 1001 -9.90 -19.17 36.48
#